data_AF-A0A6N6JTM2-F1
#
_entry.id   AF-A0A6N6JTM2-F1
#
_cell.length_a   1.000
_cell.length_b   1.000
_cell.length_c   1.000
_cell.angle_alpha   90.00
_cell.angle_beta   90.00
_cell.angle_gamma   90.00
#
_symmetry.space_group_name_H-M   'P 1'
#
loop_
_entity.id
_entity.type
_entity.pdbx_description
1 polymer ?
#
loop_
_entity_poly.entity_id
_entity_poly.type
_entity_poly.pdbx_seq_one_letter_code
_entity_poly.pdbx_strand_id
1 'polypeptide(L)'
;MTVKFALAFAAGALSLLGIVTNVPLAETTRIAAAPRKAPQPCVDSPTPDRPVGPLLNPFLDDRAVFQDRRDNPDNWKPQEPFDLSGPAPSDEVVRNAIISSVNYVLERQNANGSWDVELTGSILSETADEAVDAVAITALCGIALRQHIKVDPARIQAALDKATDFIVGRVIRGKLSTKIYYAVWRYSWGLKYLTGEFQATKDPVRREELKSCARRMVQSLINMQLSNSEMPRMDRKRKAKMSSRLKATAMPSEMGLIVKLPTDDDYRGGAEVTGLLPGSAAEKAGFKVGDRIVMAEGVKIENAFDYYMLATEWLGGQKIQFNFTRPGEKLLVKEVTLPPVWPGYMGIKVGNGTGQGPTIEEFLKFSPSKKELKIGDAIIEINKMKIATLEDYRKAEATIMPGNKVRITFMRDGKKKTETVEATPAPEGTFGFGVEEEDKGDEGGVVLSQVPEGSPAEAAGMQKGDRLIQIDHQPILGLDHFIDYIGTLAGGKTVKCKLLRDGAVQEVECLLAPIALPGDPQFDLIIDGQLRVVAGEVLKGGVAEKAGVKQGWIVTKVNGTPTPTLREFLPFWWSAGFAAGDEVTFTFMMQNGKEIDVKIEFQKPVYKEEIIDVGGWNYYPMGVAASFCSAATLINLYNVQSVMGLKIPKEVLASGANMLESLRHVDVANGKTECYLYSGDAKTDDPRAAPARDMRGTMGRIAVCEMALVVAGRRKSGDLKRILDTWIKNRHELDRVRDFWHTHFRKLYFNAAYYWLFGHYHTCIAANYVGGSHKKKIQEITLKALFLKRKPDGTWSDHEAFGPLVGVSEALMILGEIDGPFRDGYPAATQPKTGEPGPSGDGAPKQPETPEKPEE
;
A
#
# COMPACT_ATOMS: atom_id res chain seq x y z
N MET A 1 5.82 -13.90 0.05
CA MET A 1 4.71 -12.93 0.11
C MET A 1 4.07 -12.86 1.50
N THR A 2 3.79 -13.97 2.19
CA THR A 2 3.00 -14.01 3.45
C THR A 2 3.58 -13.19 4.62
N VAL A 3 4.91 -13.15 4.82
CA VAL A 3 5.53 -12.36 5.92
C VAL A 3 5.49 -10.85 5.63
N LYS A 4 5.82 -10.42 4.40
CA LYS A 4 5.72 -9.00 3.99
C LYS A 4 4.25 -8.51 3.95
N PHE A 5 3.29 -9.39 3.66
CA PHE A 5 1.84 -9.08 3.72
C PHE A 5 1.32 -8.98 5.17
N ALA A 6 1.84 -9.79 6.09
CA ALA A 6 1.42 -9.83 7.49
C ALA A 6 1.81 -8.56 8.27
N LEU A 7 2.96 -7.95 7.96
CA LEU A 7 3.43 -6.73 8.63
C LEU A 7 2.65 -5.46 8.22
N ALA A 8 2.22 -5.34 6.97
CA ALA A 8 1.50 -4.18 6.47
C ALA A 8 0.01 -4.16 6.89
N PHE A 9 -0.63 -5.32 6.98
CA PHE A 9 -2.06 -5.43 7.32
C PHE A 9 -2.31 -5.22 8.84
N ALA A 10 -1.33 -5.55 9.69
CA ALA A 10 -1.40 -5.34 11.13
C ALA A 10 -1.44 -3.85 11.53
N ALA A 11 -0.83 -2.95 10.75
CA ALA A 11 -0.81 -1.51 11.04
C ALA A 11 -2.18 -0.84 10.82
N GLY A 12 -2.95 -1.28 9.82
CA GLY A 12 -4.27 -0.71 9.49
C GLY A 12 -5.44 -1.27 10.31
N ALA A 13 -5.35 -2.52 10.78
CA ALA A 13 -6.48 -3.17 11.46
C ALA A 13 -6.62 -2.81 12.96
N LEU A 14 -5.57 -2.29 13.60
CA LEU A 14 -5.52 -2.11 15.06
C LEU A 14 -5.81 -0.68 15.54
N SER A 15 -5.78 0.33 14.66
CA SER A 15 -6.31 1.68 14.92
C SER A 15 -7.84 1.70 15.10
N LEU A 16 -8.54 0.64 14.69
CA LEU A 16 -9.99 0.44 14.81
C LEU A 16 -10.49 0.01 16.21
N LEU A 17 -9.59 -0.26 17.17
CA LEU A 17 -9.94 -0.77 18.50
C LEU A 17 -9.66 0.27 19.59
N GLY A 18 -10.48 1.32 19.64
CA GLY A 18 -10.56 2.21 20.80
C GLY A 18 -11.02 1.43 22.04
N ILE A 19 -10.06 0.96 22.86
CA ILE A 19 -10.35 0.36 24.16
C ILE A 19 -10.29 1.48 25.21
N VAL A 20 -11.47 1.88 25.68
CA VAL A 20 -11.66 2.75 26.84
C VAL A 20 -11.33 1.95 28.09
N THR A 21 -10.29 2.34 28.82
CA THR A 21 -10.16 1.98 30.24
C THR A 21 -10.37 3.24 31.09
N ASN A 22 -11.46 3.23 31.85
CA ASN A 22 -11.80 4.25 32.85
C ASN A 22 -10.69 4.35 33.91
N VAL A 23 -10.08 5.53 34.07
CA VAL A 23 -9.32 5.92 35.27
C VAL A 23 -9.77 7.32 35.68
N PRO A 24 -10.07 7.60 36.97
CA PRO A 24 -10.58 8.90 37.41
C PRO A 24 -9.47 9.95 37.43
N LEU A 25 -9.76 11.16 36.94
CA LEU A 25 -8.91 12.33 37.12
C LEU A 25 -8.85 12.73 38.60
N ALA A 26 -7.64 12.79 39.16
CA ALA A 26 -7.34 13.49 40.41
C ALA A 26 -6.55 14.78 40.12
N GLU A 27 -6.81 15.78 40.95
CA GLU A 27 -6.59 17.21 40.74
C GLU A 27 -5.13 17.68 40.63
N THR A 28 -5.03 18.81 39.96
CA THR A 28 -3.90 19.71 39.71
C THR A 28 -3.00 20.07 40.90
N THR A 29 -1.74 20.38 40.63
CA THR A 29 -1.06 21.54 41.25
C THR A 29 -0.05 22.19 40.31
N ARG A 30 -0.20 23.51 40.14
CA ARG A 30 0.62 24.44 39.34
C ARG A 30 1.90 24.82 40.08
N ILE A 31 3.02 24.98 39.36
CA ILE A 31 4.04 26.01 39.68
C ILE A 31 4.56 26.61 38.37
N ALA A 32 4.62 27.95 38.33
CA ALA A 32 4.97 28.80 37.21
C ALA A 32 6.41 29.33 37.29
N ALA A 33 7.06 29.55 36.15
CA ALA A 33 8.01 30.66 35.91
C ALA A 33 8.23 30.88 34.39
N ALA A 34 8.25 32.15 33.98
CA ALA A 34 8.17 32.70 32.61
C ALA A 34 9.56 33.13 32.05
N PRO A 35 9.69 33.93 30.96
CA PRO A 35 9.36 33.64 29.56
C PRO A 35 10.53 33.97 28.59
N ARG A 36 10.57 33.37 27.38
CA ARG A 36 11.18 34.00 26.18
C ARG A 36 10.27 33.81 24.97
N LYS A 37 10.08 34.90 24.21
CA LYS A 37 9.06 35.12 23.17
C LYS A 37 9.09 34.09 22.03
N ALA A 38 7.99 33.38 21.83
CA ALA A 38 7.63 32.68 20.59
C ALA A 38 6.79 33.61 19.67
N PRO A 39 6.87 33.48 18.33
CA PRO A 39 5.96 34.15 17.41
C PRO A 39 4.53 33.61 17.55
N GLN A 40 3.55 34.48 17.31
CA GLN A 40 2.12 34.30 17.65
C GLN A 40 1.50 32.97 17.16
N PRO A 41 0.71 32.28 18.00
CA PRO A 41 -0.12 31.17 17.57
C PRO A 41 -1.29 31.68 16.73
N CYS A 42 -1.57 31.00 15.62
CA CYS A 42 -2.84 31.14 14.90
C CYS A 42 -3.99 30.81 15.84
N VAL A 43 -5.01 31.65 15.75
CA VAL A 43 -6.23 31.70 16.56
C VAL A 43 -6.94 30.34 16.61
N ASP A 44 -7.45 30.05 17.81
CA ASP A 44 -8.26 28.90 18.18
C ASP A 44 -9.28 28.51 17.09
N SER A 45 -9.14 27.27 16.61
CA SER A 45 -10.23 26.60 15.90
C SER A 45 -11.22 26.12 16.94
N PRO A 46 -12.52 26.47 16.90
CA PRO A 46 -13.48 25.90 17.82
C PRO A 46 -13.58 24.40 17.53
N THR A 47 -13.20 23.57 18.51
CA THR A 47 -13.60 22.17 18.57
C THR A 47 -15.12 22.11 18.52
N PRO A 48 -15.75 21.48 17.52
CA PRO A 48 -17.15 21.16 17.65
C PRO A 48 -17.25 19.98 18.61
N ASP A 49 -17.80 20.22 19.80
CA ASP A 49 -18.46 19.19 20.59
C ASP A 49 -19.59 18.58 19.73
N ARG A 50 -19.24 17.58 18.91
CA ARG A 50 -20.21 16.64 18.37
C ARG A 50 -20.21 15.42 19.28
N PRO A 51 -21.35 15.00 19.84
CA PRO A 51 -21.43 13.72 20.50
C PRO A 51 -21.07 12.63 19.50
N VAL A 52 -20.22 11.68 19.92
CA VAL A 52 -19.90 10.46 19.16
C VAL A 52 -21.15 9.58 19.15
N GLY A 53 -22.09 9.91 18.27
CA GLY A 53 -23.21 9.06 17.89
C GLY A 53 -22.73 7.89 17.01
N PRO A 54 -23.57 6.86 16.78
CA PRO A 54 -23.15 5.68 16.03
C PRO A 54 -22.59 6.06 14.65
N LEU A 55 -21.34 5.66 14.42
CA LEU A 55 -20.48 5.87 13.26
C LEU A 55 -21.05 5.26 11.97
N LEU A 56 -22.16 5.77 11.46
CA LEU A 56 -22.73 5.37 10.17
C LEU A 56 -23.13 6.59 9.36
N ASN A 57 -22.53 6.69 8.18
CA ASN A 57 -22.80 7.69 7.16
C ASN A 57 -24.32 7.85 6.91
N PRO A 58 -24.90 9.05 7.13
CA PRO A 58 -26.33 9.31 6.92
C PRO A 58 -26.75 9.29 5.43
N PHE A 59 -25.80 9.14 4.49
CA PHE A 59 -26.07 9.05 3.04
C PHE A 59 -26.17 7.62 2.50
N LEU A 60 -26.07 6.59 3.35
CA LEU A 60 -26.48 5.25 2.95
C LEU A 60 -28.01 5.23 2.92
N ASP A 61 -28.56 5.53 1.74
CA ASP A 61 -29.97 5.31 1.45
C ASP A 61 -30.30 3.85 1.79
N ASP A 62 -30.97 3.70 2.92
CA ASP A 62 -31.57 2.49 3.46
C ASP A 62 -30.61 1.40 3.96
N ARG A 63 -30.33 1.42 5.28
CA ARG A 63 -29.62 0.34 5.99
C ARG A 63 -30.22 -1.05 5.71
N ALA A 64 -31.52 -1.14 5.45
CA ALA A 64 -32.18 -2.41 5.17
C ALA A 64 -31.79 -2.98 3.80
N VAL A 65 -31.58 -2.12 2.79
CA VAL A 65 -31.13 -2.53 1.45
C VAL A 65 -29.68 -2.98 1.47
N PHE A 66 -28.82 -2.29 2.22
CA PHE A 66 -27.44 -2.73 2.44
C PHE A 66 -27.37 -4.07 3.16
N GLN A 67 -28.15 -4.24 4.23
CA GLN A 67 -28.21 -5.49 4.98
C GLN A 67 -28.76 -6.65 4.11
N ASP A 68 -29.82 -6.43 3.34
CA ASP A 68 -30.36 -7.43 2.41
C ASP A 68 -29.35 -7.80 1.31
N ARG A 69 -28.67 -6.83 0.71
CA ARG A 69 -27.61 -7.09 -0.29
C ARG A 69 -26.44 -7.87 0.31
N ARG A 70 -26.08 -7.58 1.58
CA ARG A 70 -25.04 -8.27 2.33
C ARG A 70 -25.42 -9.72 2.66
N ASP A 71 -26.65 -9.93 3.08
CA ASP A 71 -27.18 -11.23 3.50
C ASP A 71 -27.58 -12.10 2.29
N ASN A 72 -27.98 -11.48 1.18
CA ASN A 72 -28.46 -12.13 -0.03
C ASN A 72 -27.76 -11.62 -1.32
N PRO A 73 -26.43 -11.78 -1.46
CA PRO A 73 -25.66 -11.21 -2.57
C PRO A 73 -26.07 -11.75 -3.96
N ASP A 74 -26.73 -12.91 -4.02
CA ASP A 74 -27.25 -13.51 -5.25
C ASP A 74 -28.56 -12.87 -5.77
N ASN A 75 -29.21 -12.01 -4.97
CA ASN A 75 -30.48 -11.37 -5.36
C ASN A 75 -30.31 -10.26 -6.41
N TRP A 76 -29.11 -9.66 -6.50
CA TRP A 76 -28.85 -8.63 -7.50
C TRP A 76 -28.81 -9.21 -8.92
N LYS A 77 -29.46 -8.53 -9.87
CA LYS A 77 -29.51 -8.92 -11.29
C LYS A 77 -28.78 -7.91 -12.17
N PRO A 78 -28.09 -8.37 -13.23
CA PRO A 78 -27.56 -7.51 -14.28
C PRO A 78 -28.62 -6.54 -14.79
N GLN A 79 -28.20 -5.30 -14.96
CA GLN A 79 -29.06 -4.27 -15.53
C GLN A 79 -29.23 -4.49 -17.04
N GLU A 80 -30.37 -4.07 -17.59
CA GLU A 80 -30.53 -4.00 -19.04
C GLU A 80 -29.64 -2.90 -19.63
N PRO A 81 -29.01 -3.13 -20.79
CA PRO A 81 -28.25 -2.10 -21.49
C PRO A 81 -29.05 -0.83 -21.75
N PHE A 82 -28.38 0.32 -21.73
CA PHE A 82 -29.04 1.58 -22.08
C PHE A 82 -29.40 1.63 -23.58
N ASP A 83 -30.64 1.98 -23.87
CA ASP A 83 -31.07 2.31 -25.23
C ASP A 83 -30.57 3.71 -25.62
N LEU A 84 -29.64 3.76 -26.57
CA LEU A 84 -29.06 5.02 -27.08
C LEU A 84 -29.61 5.42 -28.46
N SER A 85 -30.71 4.81 -28.91
CA SER A 85 -31.35 5.14 -30.18
C SER A 85 -31.94 6.55 -30.20
N GLY A 86 -32.30 7.09 -29.02
CA GLY A 86 -32.81 8.44 -28.84
C GLY A 86 -31.82 9.56 -29.19
N PRO A 87 -32.30 10.81 -29.29
CA PRO A 87 -31.44 11.96 -29.55
C PRO A 87 -30.46 12.22 -28.38
N ALA A 88 -29.33 12.85 -28.68
CA ALA A 88 -28.45 13.37 -27.63
C ALA A 88 -29.15 14.50 -26.86
N PRO A 89 -28.83 14.70 -25.56
CA PRO A 89 -29.36 15.84 -24.80
C PRO A 89 -28.97 17.16 -25.48
N SER A 90 -29.85 18.16 -25.39
CA SER A 90 -29.58 19.48 -25.98
C SER A 90 -28.42 20.18 -25.27
N ASP A 91 -27.75 21.09 -25.96
CA ASP A 91 -26.64 21.85 -25.38
C ASP A 91 -27.03 22.61 -24.10
N GLU A 92 -28.28 23.08 -24.02
CA GLU A 92 -28.81 23.74 -22.83
C GLU A 92 -28.92 22.79 -21.63
N VAL A 93 -29.45 21.58 -21.84
CA VAL A 93 -29.54 20.55 -20.80
C VAL A 93 -28.16 20.16 -20.30
N VAL A 94 -27.19 20.02 -21.21
CA VAL A 94 -25.81 19.69 -20.85
C VAL A 94 -25.15 20.84 -20.08
N ARG A 95 -25.29 22.08 -20.56
CA ARG A 95 -24.73 23.28 -19.90
C ARG A 95 -25.29 23.45 -18.49
N ASN A 96 -26.60 23.32 -18.31
CA ASN A 96 -27.25 23.45 -17.00
C ASN A 96 -26.79 22.36 -16.04
N ALA A 97 -26.60 21.14 -16.54
CA ALA A 97 -26.04 20.05 -15.74
C ALA A 97 -24.62 20.38 -15.25
N ILE A 98 -23.74 20.85 -16.16
CA ILE A 98 -22.38 21.29 -15.81
C ILE A 98 -22.41 22.38 -14.73
N ILE A 99 -23.22 23.43 -14.90
CA ILE A 99 -23.32 24.52 -13.92
C ILE A 99 -23.75 23.98 -12.55
N SER A 100 -24.80 23.17 -12.50
CA SER A 100 -25.31 22.60 -11.25
C SER A 100 -24.28 21.72 -10.54
N SER A 101 -23.53 20.91 -11.29
CA SER A 101 -22.50 20.02 -10.75
C SER A 101 -21.24 20.78 -10.30
N VAL A 102 -20.83 21.83 -11.01
CA VAL A 102 -19.74 22.70 -10.56
C VAL A 102 -20.09 23.35 -9.23
N ASN A 103 -21.30 23.89 -9.09
CA ASN A 103 -21.77 24.45 -7.82
C ASN A 103 -21.81 23.39 -6.71
N TYR A 104 -22.32 22.19 -7.01
CA TYR A 104 -22.36 21.07 -6.08
C TYR A 104 -20.98 20.74 -5.49
N VAL A 105 -19.93 20.71 -6.33
CA VAL A 105 -18.55 20.45 -5.90
C VAL A 105 -18.02 21.64 -5.08
N LEU A 106 -18.18 22.88 -5.57
CA LEU A 106 -17.67 24.07 -4.89
C LEU A 106 -18.28 24.30 -3.49
N GLU A 107 -19.55 23.92 -3.29
CA GLU A 107 -20.25 24.05 -2.00
C GLU A 107 -19.80 23.04 -0.95
N ARG A 108 -19.05 22.01 -1.35
CA ARG A 108 -18.60 20.90 -0.48
C ARG A 108 -17.09 20.92 -0.22
N GLN A 109 -16.38 21.99 -0.60
CA GLN A 109 -14.97 22.14 -0.26
C GLN A 109 -14.81 22.46 1.23
N ASN A 110 -13.95 21.70 1.91
CA ASN A 110 -13.61 21.94 3.31
C ASN A 110 -12.75 23.21 3.46
N ALA A 111 -12.73 23.78 4.67
CA ALA A 111 -12.02 25.04 4.94
C ALA A 111 -10.50 24.93 4.69
N ASN A 112 -9.92 23.75 4.89
CA ASN A 112 -8.52 23.41 4.62
C ASN A 112 -8.21 23.21 3.12
N GLY A 113 -9.20 23.30 2.24
CA GLY A 113 -9.06 23.16 0.79
C GLY A 113 -9.33 21.76 0.22
N SER A 114 -9.53 20.75 1.06
CA SER A 114 -9.80 19.39 0.58
C SER A 114 -11.28 19.14 0.28
N TRP A 115 -11.52 18.06 -0.45
CA TRP A 115 -12.84 17.44 -0.64
C TRP A 115 -12.84 16.02 -0.06
N ASP A 116 -12.18 15.82 1.06
CA ASP A 116 -12.29 14.57 1.81
C ASP A 116 -13.74 14.36 2.25
N VAL A 117 -14.24 13.19 1.87
CA VAL A 117 -15.51 12.65 2.36
C VAL A 117 -15.13 11.68 3.47
N GLU A 118 -15.85 11.68 4.58
CA GLU A 118 -15.84 10.56 5.52
C GLU A 118 -16.30 9.32 4.74
N LEU A 119 -15.38 8.56 4.13
CA LEU A 119 -15.68 7.31 3.41
C LEU A 119 -16.32 6.26 4.33
N THR A 120 -16.33 6.53 5.64
CA THR A 120 -16.98 5.80 6.74
C THR A 120 -18.19 4.95 6.33
N GLY A 121 -18.08 3.64 6.60
CA GLY A 121 -19.18 2.67 6.49
C GLY A 121 -19.27 1.86 5.20
N SER A 122 -18.35 2.02 4.24
CA SER A 122 -18.19 1.06 3.11
C SER A 122 -17.12 0.01 3.41
N ILE A 123 -17.19 -1.18 2.79
CA ILE A 123 -16.13 -2.20 2.86
C ILE A 123 -14.74 -1.64 2.49
N LEU A 124 -14.70 -0.62 1.63
CA LEU A 124 -13.48 0.07 1.23
C LEU A 124 -12.96 1.01 2.33
N SER A 125 -13.86 1.64 3.09
CA SER A 125 -13.54 2.57 4.20
C SER A 125 -13.08 1.90 5.49
N GLU A 126 -13.43 0.64 5.71
CA GLU A 126 -12.96 -0.11 6.89
C GLU A 126 -11.45 -0.44 6.77
N THR A 127 -10.83 -0.19 5.60
CA THR A 127 -9.41 -0.47 5.32
C THR A 127 -8.61 0.71 4.78
N ALA A 128 -9.26 1.83 4.45
CA ALA A 128 -8.62 3.03 3.92
C ALA A 128 -8.45 4.06 5.05
N ASP A 129 -7.21 4.50 5.27
CA ASP A 129 -6.89 5.55 6.25
C ASP A 129 -7.44 6.91 5.78
N GLU A 130 -8.03 7.70 6.70
CA GLU A 130 -8.74 8.95 6.43
C GLU A 130 -7.90 9.96 5.63
N ALA A 131 -6.57 9.96 5.81
CA ALA A 131 -5.66 10.85 5.10
C ALA A 131 -5.40 10.42 3.64
N VAL A 132 -5.68 9.17 3.28
CA VAL A 132 -5.30 8.52 2.02
C VAL A 132 -6.13 9.01 0.86
N ASP A 133 -7.43 9.11 1.08
CA ASP A 133 -8.43 9.40 0.07
C ASP A 133 -8.58 10.90 -0.18
N ALA A 134 -8.23 11.73 0.81
CA ALA A 134 -8.31 13.17 0.71
C ALA A 134 -7.53 13.73 -0.49
N VAL A 135 -6.29 13.26 -0.75
CA VAL A 135 -5.48 13.74 -1.88
C VAL A 135 -6.06 13.30 -3.22
N ALA A 136 -6.51 12.04 -3.33
CA ALA A 136 -7.09 11.51 -4.57
C ALA A 136 -8.41 12.21 -4.92
N ILE A 137 -9.31 12.33 -3.95
CA ILE A 137 -10.63 12.96 -4.13
C ILE A 137 -10.46 14.47 -4.37
N THR A 138 -9.56 15.14 -3.65
CA THR A 138 -9.25 16.56 -3.88
C THR A 138 -8.69 16.78 -5.28
N ALA A 139 -7.79 15.90 -5.75
CA ALA A 139 -7.25 15.96 -7.10
C ALA A 139 -8.34 15.72 -8.15
N LEU A 140 -9.24 14.75 -7.95
CA LEU A 140 -10.38 14.48 -8.84
C LEU A 140 -11.31 15.68 -8.95
N CYS A 141 -11.75 16.23 -7.81
CA CYS A 141 -12.57 17.43 -7.76
C CYS A 141 -11.86 18.62 -8.44
N GLY A 142 -10.56 18.78 -8.19
CA GLY A 142 -9.74 19.81 -8.82
C GLY A 142 -9.63 19.67 -10.34
N ILE A 143 -9.44 18.45 -10.87
CA ILE A 143 -9.42 18.19 -12.32
C ILE A 143 -10.77 18.54 -12.94
N ALA A 144 -11.86 18.09 -12.31
CA ALA A 144 -13.23 18.39 -12.76
C ALA A 144 -13.45 19.90 -12.85
N LEU A 145 -13.15 20.63 -11.78
CA LEU A 145 -13.29 22.08 -11.72
C LEU A 145 -12.41 22.80 -12.74
N ARG A 146 -11.14 22.40 -12.90
CA ARG A 146 -10.21 23.01 -13.88
C ARG A 146 -10.72 22.88 -15.32
N GLN A 147 -11.32 21.74 -15.68
CA GLN A 147 -11.88 21.54 -17.02
C GLN A 147 -13.12 22.42 -17.31
N HIS A 148 -13.79 22.89 -16.26
CA HIS A 148 -14.98 23.74 -16.32
C HIS A 148 -14.75 25.15 -15.74
N ILE A 149 -13.49 25.61 -15.71
CA ILE A 149 -13.08 26.93 -15.18
C ILE A 149 -13.92 28.10 -15.73
N LYS A 150 -14.46 27.98 -16.96
CA LYS A 150 -15.28 29.01 -17.61
C LYS A 150 -16.64 29.25 -16.92
N VAL A 151 -17.14 28.31 -16.11
CA VAL A 151 -18.44 28.43 -15.43
C VAL A 151 -18.43 29.56 -14.40
N ASP A 152 -17.40 29.58 -13.56
CA ASP A 152 -17.17 30.64 -12.57
C ASP A 152 -15.65 30.76 -12.32
N PRO A 153 -14.92 31.50 -13.17
CA PRO A 153 -13.46 31.53 -13.14
C PRO A 153 -12.87 31.94 -11.79
N ALA A 154 -13.50 32.90 -11.10
CA ALA A 154 -13.00 33.42 -9.84
C ALA A 154 -13.18 32.43 -8.69
N ARG A 155 -14.41 31.90 -8.51
CA ARG A 155 -14.71 30.95 -7.44
C ARG A 155 -13.97 29.63 -7.64
N ILE A 156 -13.88 29.17 -8.89
CA ILE A 156 -13.17 27.94 -9.22
C ILE A 156 -11.67 28.12 -9.00
N GLN A 157 -11.06 29.22 -9.46
CA GLN A 157 -9.62 29.42 -9.24
C GLN A 157 -9.27 29.48 -7.74
N ALA A 158 -10.08 30.18 -6.92
CA ALA A 158 -9.88 30.21 -5.47
C ALA A 158 -9.99 28.81 -4.83
N ALA A 159 -10.91 27.97 -5.30
CA ALA A 159 -11.03 26.59 -4.84
C ALA A 159 -9.81 25.74 -5.26
N LEU A 160 -9.31 25.91 -6.48
CA LEU A 160 -8.13 25.21 -7.01
C LEU A 160 -6.84 25.61 -6.28
N ASP A 161 -6.69 26.88 -5.91
CA ASP A 161 -5.54 27.36 -5.13
C ASP A 161 -5.48 26.64 -3.77
N LYS A 162 -6.60 26.61 -3.05
CA LYS A 162 -6.73 25.89 -1.76
C LYS A 162 -6.49 24.39 -1.90
N ALA A 163 -7.03 23.78 -2.94
CA ALA A 163 -6.87 22.35 -3.22
C ALA A 163 -5.41 21.99 -3.51
N THR A 164 -4.72 22.84 -4.26
CA THR A 164 -3.30 22.69 -4.55
C THR A 164 -2.47 22.85 -3.28
N ASP A 165 -2.74 23.87 -2.46
CA ASP A 165 -2.03 24.08 -1.19
C ASP A 165 -2.23 22.91 -0.23
N PHE A 166 -3.43 22.35 -0.16
CA PHE A 166 -3.71 21.13 0.60
C PHE A 166 -2.85 19.95 0.12
N ILE A 167 -2.87 19.65 -1.19
CA ILE A 167 -2.14 18.51 -1.76
C ILE A 167 -0.63 18.68 -1.55
N VAL A 168 -0.08 19.86 -1.87
CA VAL A 168 1.33 20.17 -1.68
C VAL A 168 1.72 20.05 -0.20
N GLY A 169 0.92 20.61 0.70
CA GLY A 169 1.15 20.53 2.14
C GLY A 169 1.13 19.11 2.68
N ARG A 170 0.29 18.22 2.14
CA ARG A 170 0.24 16.80 2.53
C ARG A 170 1.44 16.01 1.99
N VAL A 171 1.84 16.25 0.75
CA VAL A 171 2.90 15.49 0.07
C VAL A 171 4.29 15.91 0.52
N ILE A 172 4.54 17.21 0.66
CA ILE A 172 5.86 17.73 1.01
C ILE A 172 6.18 17.45 2.48
N ARG A 173 5.20 17.59 3.39
CA ARG A 173 5.40 17.39 4.84
C ARG A 173 5.43 15.92 5.28
N GLY A 174 5.82 15.00 4.39
CA GLY A 174 6.02 13.58 4.70
C GLY A 174 4.77 12.76 5.01
N LYS A 175 3.55 13.33 5.02
CA LYS A 175 2.35 12.61 5.50
C LYS A 175 1.84 11.48 4.58
N LEU A 176 2.63 10.95 3.66
CA LEU A 176 2.21 9.96 2.66
C LEU A 176 3.14 8.74 2.62
N SER A 177 2.69 7.59 3.14
CA SER A 177 3.38 6.30 2.99
C SER A 177 3.25 5.71 1.57
N THR A 178 4.21 4.86 1.18
CA THR A 178 4.17 4.09 -0.09
C THR A 178 3.60 2.67 0.05
N LYS A 179 3.29 2.19 1.27
CA LYS A 179 2.67 0.87 1.53
C LYS A 179 1.20 0.91 2.01
N ILE A 180 0.50 2.04 1.90
CA ILE A 180 -0.96 2.14 2.20
C ILE A 180 -1.85 1.63 1.05
N TYR A 181 -3.00 1.07 1.40
CA TYR A 181 -4.16 0.87 0.52
C TYR A 181 -4.39 2.07 -0.41
N TYR A 182 -4.66 1.82 -1.70
CA TYR A 182 -4.93 2.84 -2.73
C TYR A 182 -3.81 3.86 -2.99
N ALA A 183 -2.58 3.62 -2.55
CA ALA A 183 -1.48 4.56 -2.75
C ALA A 183 -1.24 4.92 -4.24
N VAL A 184 -1.40 3.97 -5.16
CA VAL A 184 -1.28 4.23 -6.61
C VAL A 184 -2.37 5.16 -7.12
N TRP A 185 -3.61 5.02 -6.64
CA TRP A 185 -4.74 5.90 -7.00
C TRP A 185 -4.44 7.34 -6.61
N ARG A 186 -3.93 7.54 -5.38
CA ARG A 186 -3.50 8.83 -4.83
C ARG A 186 -2.44 9.50 -5.71
N TYR A 187 -1.35 8.80 -5.99
CA TYR A 187 -0.25 9.37 -6.77
C TYR A 187 -0.66 9.60 -8.22
N SER A 188 -1.45 8.71 -8.82
CA SER A 188 -1.87 8.83 -10.21
C SER A 188 -2.79 10.05 -10.44
N TRP A 189 -3.85 10.21 -9.63
CA TRP A 189 -4.73 11.40 -9.74
C TRP A 189 -4.03 12.68 -9.29
N GLY A 190 -3.24 12.62 -8.22
CA GLY A 190 -2.42 13.74 -7.76
C GLY A 190 -1.49 14.24 -8.88
N LEU A 191 -0.75 13.36 -9.53
CA LEU A 191 0.13 13.73 -10.64
C LEU A 191 -0.62 14.32 -11.82
N LYS A 192 -1.79 13.77 -12.18
CA LYS A 192 -2.62 14.32 -13.25
C LYS A 192 -3.11 15.73 -12.93
N TYR A 193 -3.57 15.95 -11.70
CA TYR A 193 -4.00 17.26 -11.22
C TYR A 193 -2.85 18.27 -11.22
N LEU A 194 -1.72 17.93 -10.59
CA LEU A 194 -0.54 18.79 -10.52
C LEU A 194 0.02 19.14 -11.91
N THR A 195 -0.07 18.21 -12.86
CA THR A 195 0.32 18.47 -14.27
C THR A 195 -0.58 19.55 -14.89
N GLY A 196 -1.90 19.48 -14.66
CA GLY A 196 -2.85 20.48 -15.12
C GLY A 196 -2.61 21.86 -14.50
N GLU A 197 -2.40 21.91 -13.18
CA GLU A 197 -2.09 23.15 -12.47
C GLU A 197 -0.75 23.76 -12.92
N PHE A 198 0.26 22.91 -13.18
CA PHE A 198 1.56 23.34 -13.69
C PHE A 198 1.46 23.95 -15.10
N GLN A 199 0.53 23.46 -15.93
CA GLN A 199 0.24 24.05 -17.25
C GLN A 199 -0.54 25.36 -17.12
N ALA A 200 -1.45 25.46 -16.15
CA ALA A 200 -2.30 26.62 -15.94
C ALA A 200 -1.54 27.83 -15.36
N THR A 201 -0.61 27.59 -14.41
CA THR A 201 0.15 28.67 -13.77
C THR A 201 1.34 29.16 -14.60
N LYS A 202 1.56 30.48 -14.58
CA LYS A 202 2.74 31.14 -15.15
C LYS A 202 3.76 31.54 -14.08
N ASP A 203 3.41 31.43 -12.81
CA ASP A 203 4.30 31.81 -11.71
C ASP A 203 5.45 30.79 -11.59
N PRO A 204 6.73 31.22 -11.77
CA PRO A 204 7.87 30.32 -11.68
C PRO A 204 8.03 29.67 -10.31
N VAL A 205 7.65 30.35 -9.22
CA VAL A 205 7.76 29.81 -7.85
C VAL A 205 6.76 28.68 -7.67
N ARG A 206 5.48 28.94 -7.98
CA ARG A 206 4.44 27.91 -7.94
C ARG A 206 4.74 26.72 -8.85
N ARG A 207 5.31 26.95 -10.04
CA ARG A 207 5.71 25.87 -10.95
C ARG A 207 6.78 24.96 -10.35
N GLU A 208 7.80 25.52 -9.70
CA GLU A 208 8.82 24.70 -9.04
C GLU A 208 8.28 23.96 -7.82
N GLU A 209 7.36 24.56 -7.05
CA GLU A 209 6.66 23.89 -5.95
C GLU A 209 5.86 22.68 -6.43
N LEU A 210 5.02 22.85 -7.46
CA LEU A 210 4.25 21.78 -8.09
C LEU A 210 5.17 20.67 -8.62
N LYS A 211 6.28 21.05 -9.26
CA LYS A 211 7.29 20.11 -9.76
C LYS A 211 8.01 19.37 -8.65
N SER A 212 8.22 20.01 -7.50
CA SER A 212 8.77 19.38 -6.31
C SER A 212 7.82 18.33 -5.74
N CYS A 213 6.55 18.71 -5.58
CA CYS A 213 5.47 17.82 -5.14
C CYS A 213 5.33 16.62 -6.08
N ALA A 214 5.26 16.86 -7.40
CA ALA A 214 5.17 15.80 -8.41
C ALA A 214 6.38 14.87 -8.41
N ARG A 215 7.60 15.39 -8.16
CA ARG A 215 8.80 14.55 -8.05
C ARG A 215 8.70 13.58 -6.89
N ARG A 216 8.19 14.00 -5.72
CA ARG A 216 7.98 13.11 -4.57
C ARG A 216 6.98 12.00 -4.91
N MET A 217 5.84 12.33 -5.50
CA MET A 217 4.85 11.33 -5.93
C MET A 217 5.42 10.35 -6.98
N VAL A 218 6.20 10.86 -7.94
CA VAL A 218 6.91 10.03 -8.93
C VAL A 218 7.88 9.08 -8.24
N GLN A 219 8.64 9.55 -7.26
CA GLN A 219 9.58 8.71 -6.53
C GLN A 219 8.85 7.56 -5.81
N SER A 220 7.71 7.84 -5.17
CA SER A 220 6.89 6.78 -4.56
C SER A 220 6.47 5.72 -5.58
N LEU A 221 6.07 6.12 -6.78
CA LEU A 221 5.72 5.20 -7.86
C LEU A 221 6.94 4.42 -8.40
N ILE A 222 8.12 5.04 -8.45
CA ILE A 222 9.37 4.37 -8.81
C ILE A 222 9.71 3.32 -7.76
N ASN A 223 9.64 3.66 -6.48
CA ASN A 223 9.93 2.74 -5.38
C ASN A 223 9.01 1.51 -5.42
N MET A 224 7.69 1.72 -5.59
CA MET A 224 6.73 0.64 -5.79
C MET A 224 7.05 -0.21 -7.03
N GLN A 225 7.49 0.42 -8.11
CA GLN A 225 7.85 -0.31 -9.32
C GLN A 225 9.12 -1.15 -9.10
N LEU A 226 10.13 -0.60 -8.43
CA LEU A 226 11.37 -1.32 -8.12
C LEU A 226 11.10 -2.54 -7.25
N SER A 227 10.26 -2.40 -6.21
CA SER A 227 9.86 -3.52 -5.34
C SER A 227 9.07 -4.60 -6.10
N ASN A 228 8.21 -4.21 -7.03
CA ASN A 228 7.31 -5.14 -7.75
C ASN A 228 7.91 -5.73 -9.04
N SER A 229 9.04 -5.22 -9.53
CA SER A 229 9.52 -5.55 -10.88
C SER A 229 11.01 -5.85 -10.95
N GLU A 230 11.83 -4.85 -10.67
CA GLU A 230 13.26 -4.93 -10.90
C GLU A 230 13.94 -5.76 -9.83
N MET A 231 13.55 -5.60 -8.56
CA MET A 231 14.14 -6.34 -7.45
C MET A 231 13.90 -7.86 -7.57
N PRO A 232 12.66 -8.38 -7.76
CA PRO A 232 12.45 -9.83 -7.97
C PRO A 232 13.10 -10.35 -9.26
N ARG A 233 13.16 -9.55 -10.33
CA ARG A 233 13.81 -9.95 -11.59
C ARG A 233 15.32 -9.98 -11.48
N MET A 234 15.91 -9.02 -10.78
CA MET A 234 17.32 -8.96 -10.47
C MET A 234 17.68 -10.11 -9.53
N ASP A 235 16.93 -10.34 -8.45
CA ASP A 235 17.09 -11.50 -7.57
C ASP A 235 17.03 -12.83 -8.35
N ARG A 236 16.03 -13.04 -9.21
CA ARG A 236 15.96 -14.25 -10.06
C ARG A 236 17.16 -14.40 -10.99
N LYS A 237 17.58 -13.33 -11.69
CA LYS A 237 18.79 -13.37 -12.54
C LYS A 237 20.06 -13.62 -11.72
N ARG A 238 20.13 -13.09 -10.50
CA ARG A 238 21.26 -13.23 -9.56
C ARG A 238 21.32 -14.67 -9.03
N LYS A 239 20.22 -15.17 -8.47
CA LYS A 239 20.04 -16.57 -8.08
C LYS A 239 20.34 -17.51 -9.23
N ALA A 240 19.94 -17.22 -10.47
CA ALA A 240 20.29 -18.06 -11.63
C ALA A 240 21.81 -18.17 -11.84
N LYS A 241 22.56 -17.07 -11.65
CA LYS A 241 24.02 -16.99 -11.84
C LYS A 241 24.85 -17.48 -10.64
N MET A 242 24.26 -17.61 -9.45
CA MET A 242 24.96 -18.13 -8.26
C MET A 242 25.24 -19.63 -8.39
N SER A 243 26.31 -20.12 -7.75
CA SER A 243 26.53 -21.56 -7.64
C SER A 243 25.45 -22.20 -6.76
N SER A 244 25.14 -23.48 -6.97
CA SER A 244 24.15 -24.22 -6.18
C SER A 244 24.41 -24.15 -4.67
N ARG A 245 25.69 -24.16 -4.26
CA ARG A 245 26.12 -24.01 -2.86
C ARG A 245 25.81 -22.63 -2.28
N LEU A 246 25.99 -21.55 -3.06
CA LEU A 246 25.67 -20.18 -2.64
C LEU A 246 24.16 -19.93 -2.64
N LYS A 247 23.40 -20.52 -3.58
CA LYS A 247 21.93 -20.43 -3.58
C LYS A 247 21.29 -21.03 -2.32
N ALA A 248 21.86 -22.15 -1.82
CA ALA A 248 21.39 -22.81 -0.61
C ALA A 248 21.62 -21.99 0.67
N THR A 249 22.42 -20.92 0.60
CA THR A 249 22.86 -20.10 1.74
C THR A 249 22.75 -18.60 1.45
N ALA A 250 21.88 -18.19 0.53
CA ALA A 250 21.70 -16.80 0.12
C ALA A 250 21.23 -15.93 1.31
N MET A 251 22.19 -15.37 2.04
CA MET A 251 21.96 -14.55 3.22
C MET A 251 22.06 -13.07 2.87
N PRO A 252 21.24 -12.21 3.49
CA PRO A 252 21.40 -10.77 3.42
C PRO A 252 22.82 -10.32 3.73
N SER A 253 23.19 -9.20 3.13
CA SER A 253 24.49 -8.60 3.29
C SER A 253 24.40 -7.08 3.36
N GLU A 254 25.45 -6.47 3.90
CA GLU A 254 25.60 -5.04 4.06
C GLU A 254 26.96 -4.59 3.57
N MET A 255 26.99 -3.40 2.98
CA MET A 255 28.21 -2.77 2.51
C MET A 255 28.96 -2.05 3.64
N GLY A 256 28.24 -1.55 4.65
CA GLY A 256 28.78 -0.79 5.77
C GLY A 256 29.04 0.70 5.48
N LEU A 257 28.38 1.27 4.46
CA LEU A 257 28.30 2.73 4.29
C LEU A 257 27.20 3.29 5.22
N ILE A 258 27.52 4.38 5.91
CA ILE A 258 26.56 5.22 6.61
C ILE A 258 26.39 6.49 5.77
N VAL A 259 25.16 6.79 5.35
CA VAL A 259 24.88 7.92 4.47
C VAL A 259 23.99 8.95 5.15
N LYS A 260 24.15 10.21 4.76
CA LYS A 260 23.41 11.35 5.29
C LYS A 260 21.92 11.21 4.98
N LEU A 261 21.08 11.34 6.00
CA LEU A 261 19.64 11.40 5.82
C LEU A 261 19.25 12.58 4.93
N PRO A 262 18.27 12.39 4.02
CA PRO A 262 17.83 13.48 3.17
C PRO A 262 17.16 14.55 4.04
N THR A 263 17.54 15.81 3.82
CA THR A 263 16.76 16.98 4.25
C THR A 263 16.06 17.56 3.04
N ASP A 264 15.10 18.47 3.24
CA ASP A 264 14.42 19.18 2.15
C ASP A 264 15.39 19.84 1.15
N ASP A 265 16.57 20.25 1.62
CA ASP A 265 17.63 20.87 0.82
C ASP A 265 18.57 19.88 0.10
N ASP A 266 18.61 18.60 0.50
CA ASP A 266 19.60 17.59 0.03
C ASP A 266 18.96 16.44 -0.78
N TYR A 267 17.77 16.68 -1.34
CA TYR A 267 17.01 15.68 -2.11
C TYR A 267 17.64 15.27 -3.45
N ARG A 268 18.81 15.79 -3.84
CA ARG A 268 19.35 15.56 -5.19
C ARG A 268 20.87 15.39 -5.22
N GLY A 269 21.31 14.36 -5.94
CA GLY A 269 22.69 14.25 -6.44
C GLY A 269 23.45 13.03 -5.95
N GLY A 270 22.82 12.15 -5.17
CA GLY A 270 23.40 10.92 -4.64
C GLY A 270 23.45 10.89 -3.12
N ALA A 271 23.59 9.70 -2.55
CA ALA A 271 23.70 9.48 -1.11
C ALA A 271 25.10 9.86 -0.62
N GLU A 272 25.20 10.91 0.17
CA GLU A 272 26.47 11.35 0.76
C GLU A 272 26.88 10.43 1.90
N VAL A 273 28.09 9.89 1.85
CA VAL A 273 28.67 9.04 2.88
C VAL A 273 29.12 9.91 4.04
N THR A 274 28.54 9.69 5.21
CA THR A 274 28.87 10.38 6.47
C THR A 274 29.70 9.50 7.41
N GLY A 275 29.74 8.19 7.16
CA GLY A 275 30.52 7.24 7.96
C GLY A 275 30.73 5.89 7.28
N LEU A 276 31.62 5.10 7.86
CA LEU A 276 31.95 3.75 7.43
C LEU A 276 32.00 2.86 8.67
N LEU A 277 31.44 1.66 8.57
CA LEU A 277 31.61 0.66 9.62
C LEU A 277 33.06 0.12 9.61
N PRO A 278 33.73 0.02 10.77
CA PRO A 278 35.05 -0.56 10.87
C PRO A 278 35.09 -2.01 10.35
N GLY A 279 36.07 -2.34 9.52
CA GLY A 279 36.27 -3.67 8.94
C GLY A 279 35.27 -4.05 7.84
N SER A 280 34.37 -3.13 7.46
CA SER A 280 33.32 -3.37 6.46
C SER A 280 33.84 -3.52 5.03
N ALA A 281 32.96 -3.98 4.13
CA ALA A 281 33.26 -4.05 2.71
C ALA A 281 33.53 -2.66 2.12
N ALA A 282 32.83 -1.62 2.59
CA ALA A 282 33.03 -0.24 2.19
C ALA A 282 34.43 0.29 2.57
N GLU A 283 34.84 0.07 3.81
CA GLU A 283 36.16 0.50 4.28
C GLU A 283 37.27 -0.23 3.51
N LYS A 284 37.17 -1.55 3.37
CA LYS A 284 38.13 -2.37 2.59
C LYS A 284 38.16 -1.97 1.11
N ALA A 285 37.01 -1.54 0.57
CA ALA A 285 36.90 -0.99 -0.76
C ALA A 285 37.32 0.50 -0.83
N GLY A 286 37.82 1.13 0.24
CA GLY A 286 38.40 2.47 0.19
C GLY A 286 37.42 3.60 -0.12
N PHE A 287 36.14 3.40 0.20
CA PHE A 287 35.19 4.52 0.32
C PHE A 287 35.63 5.45 1.46
N LYS A 288 35.18 6.70 1.43
CA LYS A 288 35.53 7.74 2.40
C LYS A 288 34.30 8.57 2.76
N VAL A 289 34.33 9.17 3.94
CA VAL A 289 33.41 10.23 4.31
C VAL A 289 33.50 11.36 3.28
N GLY A 290 32.35 11.86 2.83
CA GLY A 290 32.22 12.84 1.76
C GLY A 290 32.07 12.24 0.35
N ASP A 291 32.29 10.94 0.16
CA ASP A 291 31.93 10.27 -1.09
C ASP A 291 30.42 10.38 -1.31
N ARG A 292 29.96 10.56 -2.55
CA ARG A 292 28.54 10.62 -2.88
C ARG A 292 28.18 9.51 -3.86
N ILE A 293 27.42 8.53 -3.40
CA ILE A 293 26.98 7.38 -4.19
C ILE A 293 25.89 7.84 -5.15
N VAL A 294 26.14 7.75 -6.45
CA VAL A 294 25.20 8.20 -7.50
C VAL A 294 24.60 7.04 -8.28
N MET A 295 25.18 5.84 -8.16
CA MET A 295 24.66 4.62 -8.75
C MET A 295 25.17 3.41 -7.96
N ALA A 296 24.33 2.40 -7.81
CA ALA A 296 24.71 1.08 -7.34
C ALA A 296 23.92 0.03 -8.13
N GLU A 297 24.58 -1.02 -8.61
CA GLU A 297 23.95 -2.08 -9.42
C GLU A 297 23.28 -1.61 -10.72
N GLY A 298 23.72 -0.47 -11.27
CA GLY A 298 23.06 0.17 -12.41
C GLY A 298 21.80 0.95 -12.06
N VAL A 299 21.36 0.90 -10.78
CA VAL A 299 20.28 1.72 -10.24
C VAL A 299 20.86 3.07 -9.83
N LYS A 300 20.27 4.15 -10.33
CA LYS A 300 20.65 5.51 -9.93
C LYS A 300 20.27 5.74 -8.48
N ILE A 301 21.17 6.31 -7.70
CA ILE A 301 20.95 6.73 -6.31
C ILE A 301 20.80 8.25 -6.32
N GLU A 302 19.64 8.77 -5.93
CA GLU A 302 19.41 10.21 -5.84
C GLU A 302 19.61 10.74 -4.42
N ASN A 303 19.35 9.92 -3.41
CA ASN A 303 19.52 10.24 -1.98
C ASN A 303 19.72 8.95 -1.13
N ALA A 304 19.80 9.11 0.20
CA ALA A 304 20.00 7.99 1.11
C ALA A 304 18.85 6.97 1.16
N PHE A 305 17.61 7.37 0.89
CA PHE A 305 16.49 6.43 0.82
C PHE A 305 16.69 5.40 -0.29
N ASP A 306 17.07 5.84 -1.49
CA ASP A 306 17.35 4.93 -2.61
C ASP A 306 18.47 3.96 -2.28
N TYR A 307 19.52 4.45 -1.60
CA TYR A 307 20.65 3.62 -1.18
C TYR A 307 20.21 2.55 -0.18
N TYR A 308 19.51 2.94 0.89
CA TYR A 308 19.14 2.02 1.95
C TYR A 308 18.09 1.00 1.48
N MET A 309 17.12 1.41 0.67
CA MET A 309 16.17 0.47 0.04
C MET A 309 16.85 -0.51 -0.91
N LEU A 310 17.86 -0.07 -1.66
CA LEU A 310 18.59 -0.98 -2.54
C LEU A 310 19.45 -1.97 -1.73
N ALA A 311 20.03 -1.51 -0.63
CA ALA A 311 20.91 -2.30 0.22
C ALA A 311 20.19 -3.47 0.92
N THR A 312 18.88 -3.39 1.18
CA THR A 312 18.11 -4.47 1.83
C THR A 312 18.01 -5.74 0.98
N GLU A 313 18.27 -5.66 -0.33
CA GLU A 313 18.20 -6.81 -1.25
C GLU A 313 19.57 -7.42 -1.57
N TRP A 314 20.63 -6.93 -0.94
CA TRP A 314 21.98 -7.42 -1.20
C TRP A 314 22.27 -8.73 -0.50
N LEU A 315 22.99 -9.62 -1.19
CA LEU A 315 23.30 -10.96 -0.71
C LEU A 315 24.81 -11.18 -0.55
N GLY A 316 25.17 -12.06 0.39
CA GLY A 316 26.55 -12.48 0.60
C GLY A 316 27.16 -13.13 -0.66
N GLY A 317 28.38 -12.71 -1.01
CA GLY A 317 29.11 -13.14 -2.20
C GLY A 317 28.73 -12.39 -3.49
N GLN A 318 27.77 -11.47 -3.42
CA GLN A 318 27.35 -10.69 -4.58
C GLN A 318 28.39 -9.62 -4.95
N LYS A 319 28.58 -9.40 -6.25
CA LYS A 319 29.42 -8.30 -6.77
C LYS A 319 28.55 -7.11 -7.14
N ILE A 320 28.81 -5.97 -6.51
CA ILE A 320 28.09 -4.72 -6.73
C ILE A 320 29.02 -3.71 -7.40
N GLN A 321 28.61 -3.16 -8.53
CA GLN A 321 29.27 -2.00 -9.11
C GLN A 321 28.65 -0.73 -8.54
N PHE A 322 29.48 0.10 -7.93
CA PHE A 322 29.14 1.42 -7.42
C PHE A 322 29.75 2.49 -8.31
N ASN A 323 28.96 3.51 -8.65
CA ASN A 323 29.48 4.78 -9.17
C ASN A 323 29.27 5.86 -8.12
N PHE A 324 30.32 6.62 -7.84
CA PHE A 324 30.29 7.66 -6.82
C PHE A 324 31.21 8.83 -7.21
N THR A 325 30.93 10.01 -6.67
CA THR A 325 31.81 11.16 -6.78
C THR A 325 32.53 11.38 -5.46
N ARG A 326 33.73 11.93 -5.54
CA ARG A 326 34.50 12.37 -4.38
C ARG A 326 34.80 13.85 -4.55
N PRO A 327 34.74 14.69 -3.50
CA PRO A 327 35.00 16.12 -3.63
C PRO A 327 36.32 16.40 -4.35
N GLY A 328 36.28 17.14 -5.45
CA GLY A 328 37.44 17.46 -6.29
C GLY A 328 37.85 16.38 -7.31
N GLU A 329 37.17 15.23 -7.34
CA GLU A 329 37.44 14.13 -8.28
C GLU A 329 36.30 13.93 -9.29
N LYS A 330 36.62 13.28 -10.41
CA LYS A 330 35.61 12.83 -11.39
C LYS A 330 34.85 11.61 -10.87
N LEU A 331 33.82 11.19 -11.60
CA LEU A 331 33.07 9.97 -11.31
C LEU A 331 34.01 8.76 -11.19
N LEU A 332 33.97 8.11 -10.04
CA LEU A 332 34.69 6.88 -9.72
C LEU A 332 33.75 5.69 -9.87
N VAL A 333 34.29 4.54 -10.30
CA VAL A 333 33.56 3.28 -10.44
C VAL A 333 34.31 2.20 -9.67
N LYS A 334 33.60 1.46 -8.81
CA LYS A 334 34.21 0.38 -8.02
C LYS A 334 33.30 -0.84 -7.93
N GLU A 335 33.85 -2.00 -8.26
CA GLU A 335 33.19 -3.29 -8.00
C GLU A 335 33.59 -3.79 -6.61
N VAL A 336 32.60 -4.19 -5.81
CA VAL A 336 32.81 -4.71 -4.46
C VAL A 336 32.09 -6.04 -4.31
N THR A 337 32.80 -7.04 -3.82
CA THR A 337 32.19 -8.33 -3.43
C THR A 337 31.72 -8.22 -1.98
N LEU A 338 30.42 -8.37 -1.77
CA LEU A 338 29.82 -8.30 -0.46
C LEU A 338 30.12 -9.57 0.36
N PRO A 339 30.53 -9.45 1.63
CA PRO A 339 30.71 -10.61 2.50
C PRO A 339 29.35 -11.19 2.92
N PRO A 340 29.24 -12.49 3.24
CA PRO A 340 28.11 -12.97 4.02
C PRO A 340 28.20 -12.38 5.44
N VAL A 341 27.09 -11.84 5.95
CA VAL A 341 27.13 -10.98 7.16
C VAL A 341 26.43 -11.62 8.36
N TRP A 342 25.71 -12.72 8.16
CA TRP A 342 24.99 -13.37 9.25
C TRP A 342 25.82 -14.40 10.01
N PRO A 343 25.74 -14.38 11.34
CA PRO A 343 26.29 -15.45 12.15
C PRO A 343 25.50 -16.75 11.94
N GLY A 344 26.18 -17.88 12.08
CA GLY A 344 25.51 -19.17 12.17
C GLY A 344 24.65 -19.24 13.43
N TYR A 345 23.43 -19.72 13.27
CA TYR A 345 22.44 -19.78 14.33
C TYR A 345 22.74 -20.92 15.29
N MET A 346 23.06 -20.57 16.54
CA MET A 346 23.19 -21.54 17.64
C MET A 346 21.89 -21.65 18.46
N GLY A 347 20.99 -20.66 18.36
CA GLY A 347 19.70 -20.62 19.06
C GLY A 347 19.82 -20.65 20.58
N ILE A 348 20.77 -19.90 21.13
CA ILE A 348 21.01 -19.80 22.58
C ILE A 348 20.85 -18.35 22.99
N LYS A 349 20.10 -18.09 24.06
CA LYS A 349 20.14 -16.82 24.78
C LYS A 349 21.04 -16.98 25.99
N VAL A 350 21.99 -16.06 26.14
CA VAL A 350 22.92 -16.04 27.28
C VAL A 350 22.76 -14.76 28.09
N GLY A 351 22.81 -14.89 29.41
CA GLY A 351 22.88 -13.79 30.36
C GLY A 351 24.30 -13.52 30.83
N ASN A 352 24.47 -12.48 31.66
CA ASN A 352 25.77 -12.13 32.25
C ASN A 352 26.39 -13.24 33.13
N GLY A 353 25.58 -14.16 33.64
CA GLY A 353 26.01 -15.34 34.38
C GLY A 353 26.48 -15.08 35.82
N THR A 354 27.12 -16.10 36.43
CA THR A 354 27.53 -16.12 37.85
C THR A 354 29.00 -15.75 38.10
N GLY A 355 29.67 -15.14 37.11
CA GLY A 355 31.07 -14.68 37.21
C GLY A 355 32.14 -15.61 36.59
N GLN A 356 31.76 -16.79 36.08
CA GLN A 356 32.67 -17.70 35.35
C GLN A 356 32.69 -17.44 33.83
N GLY A 357 31.61 -16.87 33.30
CA GLY A 357 31.34 -16.59 31.89
C GLY A 357 29.82 -16.45 31.68
N PRO A 358 29.36 -16.01 30.49
CA PRO A 358 27.94 -15.91 30.16
C PRO A 358 27.21 -17.25 30.33
N THR A 359 26.01 -17.23 30.90
CA THR A 359 25.26 -18.45 31.21
C THR A 359 24.06 -18.61 30.29
N ILE A 360 23.81 -19.82 29.81
CA ILE A 360 22.63 -20.14 28.99
C ILE A 360 21.37 -19.97 29.83
N GLU A 361 20.50 -19.04 29.42
CA GLU A 361 19.22 -18.78 30.08
C GLU A 361 18.07 -19.48 29.35
N GLU A 362 18.14 -19.55 28.02
CA GLU A 362 17.04 -20.04 27.20
C GLU A 362 17.55 -20.64 25.88
N PHE A 363 16.83 -21.65 25.39
CA PHE A 363 16.97 -22.13 24.01
C PHE A 363 15.87 -21.53 23.15
N LEU A 364 16.28 -20.74 22.16
CA LEU A 364 15.37 -20.09 21.22
C LEU A 364 14.73 -21.12 20.26
N LYS A 365 13.64 -20.74 19.60
CA LYS A 365 12.95 -21.61 18.61
C LYS A 365 13.96 -22.08 17.55
N PHE A 366 13.89 -23.36 17.16
CA PHE A 366 14.83 -24.01 16.23
C PHE A 366 16.28 -24.16 16.71
N SER A 367 16.56 -24.01 18.01
CA SER A 367 17.92 -24.14 18.54
C SER A 367 18.58 -25.50 18.20
N PRO A 368 19.68 -25.53 17.43
CA PRO A 368 20.45 -26.75 17.24
C PRO A 368 21.16 -27.19 18.52
N SER A 369 21.43 -26.26 19.45
CA SER A 369 22.23 -26.48 20.66
C SER A 369 21.53 -27.26 21.76
N LYS A 370 20.20 -27.43 21.67
CA LYS A 370 19.38 -28.04 22.73
C LYS A 370 19.72 -29.51 22.99
N LYS A 371 20.35 -30.20 22.04
CA LYS A 371 20.76 -31.60 22.19
C LYS A 371 22.05 -31.75 23.02
N GLU A 372 22.97 -30.81 22.88
CA GLU A 372 24.31 -30.86 23.47
C GLU A 372 24.42 -30.04 24.77
N LEU A 373 23.71 -28.91 24.83
CA LEU A 373 23.79 -27.93 25.93
C LEU A 373 22.55 -27.97 26.83
N LYS A 374 22.65 -27.33 27.99
CA LYS A 374 21.56 -27.19 28.96
C LYS A 374 21.46 -25.76 29.48
N ILE A 375 20.25 -25.37 29.89
CA ILE A 375 20.03 -24.14 30.65
C ILE A 375 20.88 -24.20 31.93
N GLY A 376 21.56 -23.10 32.25
CA GLY A 376 22.50 -23.00 33.37
C GLY A 376 23.97 -23.29 33.02
N ASP A 377 24.28 -23.76 31.82
CA ASP A 377 25.68 -23.92 31.40
C ASP A 377 26.39 -22.55 31.28
N ALA A 378 27.53 -22.38 31.94
CA ALA A 378 28.34 -21.16 31.80
C ALA A 378 29.39 -21.34 30.70
N ILE A 379 29.25 -20.60 29.60
CA ILE A 379 30.12 -20.66 28.43
C ILE A 379 31.43 -19.94 28.75
N ILE A 380 32.55 -20.64 28.60
CA ILE A 380 33.88 -20.13 28.91
C ILE A 380 34.83 -20.12 27.69
N GLU A 381 34.48 -20.83 26.61
CA GLU A 381 35.24 -20.81 25.36
C GLU A 381 34.37 -21.16 24.15
N ILE A 382 34.56 -20.46 23.03
CA ILE A 382 33.95 -20.78 21.72
C ILE A 382 35.05 -20.79 20.65
N ASN A 383 35.23 -21.90 19.93
CA ASN A 383 36.20 -22.03 18.82
C ASN A 383 37.62 -21.53 19.15
N LYS A 384 38.07 -21.69 20.41
CA LYS A 384 39.34 -21.21 21.00
C LYS A 384 39.36 -19.76 21.50
N MET A 385 38.30 -18.98 21.32
CA MET A 385 38.15 -17.68 21.98
C MET A 385 37.65 -17.88 23.41
N LYS A 386 38.42 -17.38 24.38
CA LYS A 386 38.02 -17.36 25.79
C LYS A 386 36.84 -16.38 25.96
N ILE A 387 35.79 -16.83 26.62
CA ILE A 387 34.59 -16.05 26.86
C ILE A 387 34.52 -15.76 28.36
N ALA A 388 34.81 -14.52 28.75
CA ALA A 388 34.69 -14.08 30.15
C ALA A 388 33.46 -13.19 30.35
N THR A 389 33.13 -12.40 29.32
CA THR A 389 32.04 -11.43 29.35
C THR A 389 31.02 -11.70 28.25
N LEU A 390 29.84 -11.08 28.37
CA LEU A 390 28.81 -11.13 27.33
C LEU A 390 29.32 -10.52 26.00
N GLU A 391 30.19 -9.51 26.09
CA GLU A 391 30.82 -8.89 24.92
C GLU A 391 31.77 -9.86 24.19
N ASP A 392 32.51 -10.69 24.93
CA ASP A 392 33.35 -11.73 24.32
C ASP A 392 32.50 -12.77 23.58
N TYR A 393 31.35 -13.14 24.17
CA TYR A 393 30.40 -14.06 23.55
C TYR A 393 29.86 -13.49 22.23
N ARG A 394 29.40 -12.23 22.23
CA ARG A 394 28.87 -11.54 21.04
C ARG A 394 29.92 -11.46 19.92
N LYS A 395 31.17 -11.16 20.27
CA LYS A 395 32.29 -11.17 19.31
C LYS A 395 32.54 -12.55 18.73
N ALA A 396 32.48 -13.59 19.55
CA ALA A 396 32.67 -14.96 19.08
C ALA A 396 31.52 -15.41 18.17
N GLU A 397 30.28 -15.13 18.56
CA GLU A 397 29.07 -15.44 17.81
C GLU A 397 29.08 -14.80 16.41
N ALA A 398 29.49 -13.53 16.31
CA ALA A 398 29.59 -12.81 15.04
C ALA A 398 30.55 -13.44 14.01
N THR A 399 31.42 -14.37 14.42
CA THR A 399 32.37 -15.07 13.51
C THR A 399 31.87 -16.43 13.03
N ILE A 400 30.77 -16.92 13.59
CA ILE A 400 30.23 -18.24 13.26
C ILE A 400 29.52 -18.14 11.91
N MET A 401 29.67 -19.14 11.04
CA MET A 401 28.91 -19.21 9.78
C MET A 401 28.00 -20.44 9.79
N PRO A 402 26.87 -20.43 9.05
CA PRO A 402 26.05 -21.63 8.87
C PRO A 402 26.83 -22.82 8.31
N GLY A 403 26.59 -24.00 8.89
CA GLY A 403 27.34 -25.23 8.64
C GLY A 403 28.65 -25.35 9.43
N ASN A 404 29.07 -24.31 10.17
CA ASN A 404 30.25 -24.43 11.03
C ASN A 404 29.97 -25.43 12.17
N LYS A 405 30.96 -26.29 12.42
CA LYS A 405 31.02 -27.09 13.65
C LYS A 405 31.67 -26.23 14.75
N VAL A 406 30.84 -25.68 15.62
CA VAL A 406 31.22 -24.77 16.70
C VAL A 406 31.56 -25.57 17.95
N ARG A 407 32.82 -25.50 18.38
CA ARG A 407 33.26 -26.12 19.63
C ARG A 407 32.98 -25.17 20.79
N ILE A 408 32.10 -25.57 21.69
CA ILE A 408 31.69 -24.77 22.85
C ILE A 408 32.16 -25.48 24.11
N THR A 409 32.91 -24.76 24.93
CA THR A 409 33.37 -25.24 26.24
C THR A 409 32.65 -24.47 27.32
N PHE A 410 32.09 -25.21 28.27
CA PHE A 410 31.23 -24.66 29.31
C PHE A 410 31.46 -25.36 30.66
N MET A 411 31.02 -24.69 31.73
CA MET A 411 30.98 -25.23 33.08
C MET A 411 29.58 -25.74 33.39
N ARG A 412 29.49 -26.99 33.84
CA ARG A 412 28.26 -27.63 34.34
C ARG A 412 28.60 -28.36 35.63
N ASP A 413 27.88 -28.06 36.71
CA ASP A 413 28.11 -28.67 38.04
C ASP A 413 29.57 -28.57 38.52
N GLY A 414 30.22 -27.43 38.26
CA GLY A 414 31.63 -27.19 38.63
C GLY A 414 32.66 -27.93 37.77
N LYS A 415 32.25 -28.69 36.75
CA LYS A 415 33.14 -29.41 35.82
C LYS A 415 33.15 -28.77 34.44
N LYS A 416 34.35 -28.67 33.86
CA LYS A 416 34.55 -28.22 32.47
C LYS A 416 34.14 -29.34 31.50
N LYS A 417 33.27 -29.01 30.54
CA LYS A 417 32.86 -29.89 29.44
C LYS A 417 33.02 -29.17 28.10
N THR A 418 33.10 -29.94 27.03
CA THR A 418 33.23 -29.41 25.67
C THR A 418 32.35 -30.22 24.75
N GLU A 419 31.48 -29.53 24.02
CA GLU A 419 30.60 -30.12 23.02
C GLU A 419 30.78 -29.41 21.68
N THR A 420 30.28 -30.02 20.61
CA THR A 420 30.29 -29.44 19.27
C THR A 420 28.88 -29.28 18.76
N VAL A 421 28.48 -28.05 18.47
CA VAL A 421 27.18 -27.71 17.87
C VAL A 421 27.39 -27.38 16.41
N GLU A 422 26.56 -27.93 15.52
CA GLU A 422 26.53 -27.50 14.13
C GLU A 422 25.61 -26.29 13.98
N ALA A 423 26.18 -25.13 13.66
CA ALA A 423 25.42 -23.90 13.48
C ALA A 423 24.56 -23.99 12.21
N THR A 424 23.29 -23.62 12.31
CA THR A 424 22.35 -23.65 11.17
C THR A 424 22.20 -22.26 10.54
N PRO A 425 21.57 -22.13 9.36
CA PRO A 425 21.13 -20.83 8.88
C PRO A 425 20.16 -20.19 9.88
N ALA A 426 20.35 -18.89 10.16
CA ALA A 426 19.45 -18.18 11.04
C ALA A 426 18.07 -17.99 10.40
N PRO A 427 16.98 -18.19 11.15
CA PRO A 427 15.65 -17.76 10.74
C PRO A 427 15.55 -16.22 10.71
N GLU A 428 14.50 -15.68 10.09
CA GLU A 428 14.19 -14.25 10.16
C GLU A 428 13.90 -13.83 11.62
N GLY A 429 14.21 -12.58 11.97
CA GLY A 429 14.05 -12.02 13.31
C GLY A 429 12.86 -11.06 13.42
N THR A 430 12.20 -11.03 14.58
CA THR A 430 11.16 -10.04 14.90
C THR A 430 11.39 -9.35 16.24
N PHE A 431 10.98 -8.09 16.32
CA PHE A 431 10.84 -7.35 17.57
C PHE A 431 9.53 -7.69 18.31
N GLY A 432 8.52 -8.20 17.59
CA GLY A 432 7.21 -8.53 18.17
C GLY A 432 6.34 -7.33 18.53
N PHE A 433 6.60 -6.13 18.00
CA PHE A 433 5.73 -4.95 18.13
C PHE A 433 4.92 -4.68 16.86
N GLY A 434 3.84 -3.89 16.99
CA GLY A 434 3.15 -3.24 15.86
C GLY A 434 3.65 -1.82 15.65
N VAL A 435 3.50 -1.28 14.44
CA VAL A 435 3.85 0.11 14.10
C VAL A 435 2.65 0.89 13.56
N GLU A 436 2.62 2.20 13.79
CA GLU A 436 1.66 3.13 13.16
C GLU A 436 2.23 3.61 11.83
N GLU A 437 1.35 3.72 10.83
CA GLU A 437 1.68 4.21 9.50
C GLU A 437 1.58 5.74 9.45
N GLU A 438 2.38 6.42 10.28
CA GLU A 438 2.45 7.89 10.25
C GLU A 438 3.90 8.37 10.19
N ASP A 439 4.30 8.82 9.00
CA ASP A 439 5.49 9.65 8.84
C ASP A 439 5.16 11.07 9.34
N LYS A 440 5.50 11.32 10.62
CA LYS A 440 5.24 12.59 11.32
C LYS A 440 6.29 13.67 11.03
N GLY A 441 7.15 13.51 10.03
CA GLY A 441 8.08 14.56 9.59
C GLY A 441 9.51 14.07 9.32
N ASP A 442 10.42 15.04 9.14
CA ASP A 442 11.78 14.83 8.61
C ASP A 442 12.73 14.00 9.49
N GLU A 443 12.29 13.52 10.65
CA GLU A 443 13.11 12.74 11.59
C GLU A 443 13.19 11.24 11.22
N GLY A 444 12.41 10.80 10.23
CA GLY A 444 12.31 9.39 9.85
C GLY A 444 11.74 8.51 10.97
N GLY A 445 11.97 7.21 10.86
CA GLY A 445 11.56 6.21 11.84
C GLY A 445 10.14 5.68 11.70
N VAL A 446 9.78 4.76 12.59
CA VAL A 446 8.43 4.19 12.71
C VAL A 446 7.95 4.32 14.15
N VAL A 447 6.69 4.70 14.35
CA VAL A 447 6.10 4.78 15.70
C VAL A 447 5.57 3.41 16.10
N LEU A 448 5.86 2.95 17.30
CA LEU A 448 5.34 1.71 17.84
C LEU A 448 3.87 1.90 18.23
N SER A 449 2.97 1.27 17.49
CA SER A 449 1.52 1.31 17.76
C SER A 449 1.13 0.39 18.92
N GLN A 450 1.86 -0.72 19.07
CA GLN A 450 1.61 -1.75 20.05
C GLN A 450 2.90 -2.45 20.45
N VAL A 451 3.03 -2.72 21.74
CA VAL A 451 4.10 -3.56 22.28
C VAL A 451 3.42 -4.63 23.13
N PRO A 452 3.15 -5.82 22.57
CA PRO A 452 2.52 -6.93 23.29
C PRO A 452 3.36 -7.40 24.48
N GLU A 453 2.69 -7.85 25.53
CA GLU A 453 3.33 -8.48 26.69
C GLU A 453 4.09 -9.75 26.27
N GLY A 454 5.29 -9.95 26.81
CA GLY A 454 6.17 -11.06 26.49
C GLY A 454 6.88 -10.94 25.13
N SER A 455 6.69 -9.83 24.39
CA SER A 455 7.40 -9.60 23.13
C SER A 455 8.88 -9.23 23.35
N PRO A 456 9.76 -9.48 22.37
CA PRO A 456 11.15 -9.00 22.43
C PRO A 456 11.27 -7.49 22.67
N ALA A 457 10.36 -6.72 22.07
CA ALA A 457 10.28 -5.28 22.23
C ALA A 457 9.98 -4.86 23.68
N GLU A 458 8.99 -5.50 24.32
CA GLU A 458 8.68 -5.25 25.72
C GLU A 458 9.88 -5.62 26.61
N ALA A 459 10.49 -6.79 26.37
CA ALA A 459 11.66 -7.24 27.12
C ALA A 459 12.86 -6.28 26.97
N ALA A 460 12.95 -5.55 25.85
CA ALA A 460 13.93 -4.50 25.60
C ALA A 460 13.55 -3.14 26.21
N GLY A 461 12.38 -3.01 26.84
CA GLY A 461 11.88 -1.77 27.44
C GLY A 461 11.26 -0.80 26.44
N MET A 462 10.95 -1.25 25.21
CA MET A 462 10.22 -0.46 24.22
C MET A 462 8.76 -0.32 24.65
N GLN A 463 8.14 0.80 24.29
CA GLN A 463 6.78 1.17 24.69
C GLN A 463 5.96 1.67 23.50
N LYS A 464 4.64 1.55 23.60
CA LYS A 464 3.73 2.21 22.66
C LYS A 464 4.00 3.71 22.64
N GLY A 465 4.07 4.29 21.44
CA GLY A 465 4.38 5.70 21.22
C GLY A 465 5.86 6.00 21.01
N ASP A 466 6.76 5.06 21.31
CA ASP A 466 8.17 5.20 20.93
C ASP A 466 8.32 5.30 19.42
N ARG A 467 9.19 6.18 18.94
CA ARG A 467 9.58 6.22 17.54
C ARG A 467 10.94 5.54 17.35
N LEU A 468 10.97 4.39 16.71
CA LEU A 468 12.19 3.70 16.33
C LEU A 468 12.84 4.40 15.13
N ILE A 469 13.97 5.05 15.37
CA ILE A 469 14.69 5.87 14.37
C ILE A 469 15.97 5.21 13.85
N GLN A 470 16.49 4.19 14.54
CA GLN A 470 17.70 3.47 14.12
C GLN A 470 17.71 2.04 14.66
N ILE A 471 18.22 1.10 13.87
CA ILE A 471 18.54 -0.27 14.29
C ILE A 471 19.98 -0.57 13.88
N ASP A 472 20.78 -1.05 14.82
CA ASP A 472 22.25 -1.08 14.77
C ASP A 472 22.80 0.27 14.32
N HIS A 473 23.33 0.34 13.09
CA HIS A 473 23.87 1.56 12.48
C HIS A 473 22.99 2.07 11.32
N GLN A 474 21.90 1.37 11.03
CA GLN A 474 20.99 1.66 9.92
C GLN A 474 19.87 2.58 10.41
N PRO A 475 19.73 3.79 9.84
CA PRO A 475 18.61 4.66 10.16
C PRO A 475 17.32 4.06 9.60
N ILE A 476 16.24 4.18 10.37
CA ILE A 476 14.91 3.80 9.88
C ILE A 476 14.32 5.03 9.20
N LEU A 477 13.97 4.92 7.92
CA LEU A 477 13.58 6.08 7.10
C LEU A 477 12.07 6.26 7.01
N GLY A 478 11.33 5.31 7.56
CA GLY A 478 9.90 5.18 7.39
C GLY A 478 9.50 3.72 7.32
N LEU A 479 8.20 3.48 7.24
CA LEU A 479 7.62 2.13 7.30
C LEU A 479 8.14 1.21 6.20
N ASP A 480 8.30 1.73 4.98
CA ASP A 480 8.73 0.93 3.83
C ASP A 480 10.12 0.36 4.02
N HIS A 481 11.07 1.22 4.40
CA HIS A 481 12.43 0.83 4.73
C HIS A 481 12.44 -0.11 5.93
N PHE A 482 11.66 0.18 6.98
CA PHE A 482 11.60 -0.68 8.17
C PHE A 482 11.16 -2.11 7.84
N ILE A 483 10.09 -2.29 7.05
CA ILE A 483 9.56 -3.61 6.68
C ILE A 483 10.57 -4.41 5.85
N ASP A 484 11.26 -3.77 4.90
CA ASP A 484 12.24 -4.47 4.09
C ASP A 484 13.52 -4.76 4.89
N TYR A 485 13.95 -3.82 5.74
CA TYR A 485 15.14 -3.97 6.58
C TYR A 485 14.96 -5.01 7.69
N ILE A 486 13.82 -5.06 8.39
CA ILE A 486 13.57 -6.07 9.44
C ILE A 486 13.64 -7.49 8.88
N GLY A 487 13.21 -7.70 7.63
CA GLY A 487 13.34 -8.98 6.92
C GLY A 487 14.80 -9.40 6.67
N THR A 488 15.75 -8.47 6.81
CA THR A 488 17.20 -8.74 6.73
C THR A 488 17.85 -9.00 8.09
N LEU A 489 17.08 -8.98 9.17
CA LEU A 489 17.58 -9.24 10.51
C LEU A 489 17.41 -10.71 10.90
N ALA A 490 18.44 -11.26 11.54
CA ALA A 490 18.48 -12.65 11.96
C ALA A 490 17.81 -12.84 13.32
N GLY A 491 16.95 -13.86 13.45
CA GLY A 491 16.42 -14.33 14.72
C GLY A 491 17.54 -14.82 15.64
N GLY A 492 17.41 -14.49 16.92
CA GLY A 492 18.43 -14.75 17.95
C GLY A 492 19.59 -13.77 17.97
N LYS A 493 19.64 -12.77 17.07
CA LYS A 493 20.62 -11.68 17.13
C LYS A 493 20.12 -10.59 18.08
N THR A 494 21.02 -10.07 18.92
CA THR A 494 20.79 -8.81 19.64
C THR A 494 21.14 -7.62 18.75
N VAL A 495 20.22 -6.68 18.60
CA VAL A 495 20.40 -5.43 17.85
C VAL A 495 20.29 -4.22 18.78
N LYS A 496 21.03 -3.16 18.47
CA LYS A 496 20.95 -1.87 19.20
C LYS A 496 19.92 -0.97 18.54
N CYS A 497 18.97 -0.45 19.28
CA CYS A 497 17.93 0.42 18.74
C CYS A 497 18.00 1.80 19.34
N LYS A 498 17.83 2.83 18.51
CA LYS A 498 17.56 4.20 18.98
C LYS A 498 16.09 4.51 18.85
N LEU A 499 15.50 4.99 19.94
CA LEU A 499 14.11 5.35 20.06
C LEU A 499 14.01 6.83 20.41
N LEU A 500 13.03 7.54 19.88
CA LEU A 500 12.61 8.84 20.36
C LEU A 500 11.39 8.64 21.27
N ARG A 501 11.52 9.02 22.55
CA ARG A 501 10.45 9.00 23.56
C ARG A 501 10.36 10.38 24.19
N ASP A 502 9.21 11.02 24.07
CA ASP A 502 8.96 12.38 24.58
C ASP A 502 10.01 13.42 24.13
N GLY A 503 10.50 13.29 22.89
CA GLY A 503 11.52 14.16 22.30
C GLY A 503 12.96 13.86 22.74
N ALA A 504 13.19 12.86 23.59
CA ALA A 504 14.52 12.41 24.01
C ALA A 504 14.91 11.10 23.32
N VAL A 505 16.19 10.99 22.91
CA VAL A 505 16.74 9.76 22.33
C VAL A 505 17.09 8.77 23.44
N GLN A 506 16.57 7.55 23.32
CA GLN A 506 16.92 6.41 24.16
C GLN A 506 17.61 5.32 23.33
N GLU A 507 18.53 4.59 23.94
CA GLU A 507 19.17 3.41 23.35
C GLU A 507 18.75 2.16 24.12
N VAL A 508 18.30 1.14 23.38
CA VAL A 508 17.92 -0.17 23.94
C VAL A 508 18.59 -1.29 23.15
N GLU A 509 18.82 -2.43 23.79
CA GLU A 509 19.27 -3.66 23.12
C GLU A 509 18.10 -4.65 23.06
N CYS A 510 17.75 -5.10 21.86
CA CYS A 510 16.65 -6.05 21.65
C CYS A 510 17.18 -7.37 21.09
N LEU A 511 16.87 -8.49 21.75
CA LEU A 511 17.12 -9.83 21.25
C LEU A 511 15.97 -10.26 20.33
N LEU A 512 16.20 -10.29 19.02
CA LEU A 512 15.15 -10.62 18.06
C LEU A 512 14.68 -12.06 18.23
N ALA A 513 13.36 -12.27 18.31
CA ALA A 513 12.81 -13.61 18.33
C ALA A 513 12.89 -14.25 16.93
N PRO A 514 13.27 -15.52 16.82
CA PRO A 514 13.13 -16.29 15.59
C PRO A 514 11.69 -16.38 15.09
N ILE A 515 11.45 -15.96 13.85
CA ILE A 515 10.20 -16.19 13.14
C ILE A 515 10.24 -17.58 12.49
N ALA A 516 9.18 -18.35 12.67
CA ALA A 516 8.96 -19.55 11.89
C ALA A 516 8.35 -19.19 10.53
N LEU A 517 8.83 -19.82 9.44
CA LEU A 517 8.14 -19.67 8.15
C LEU A 517 6.66 -20.02 8.34
N PRO A 518 5.73 -19.13 7.92
CA PRO A 518 4.32 -19.35 8.15
C PRO A 518 3.91 -20.65 7.49
N GLY A 519 3.22 -21.49 8.25
CA GLY A 519 2.66 -22.72 7.76
C GLY A 519 1.46 -22.44 6.87
N ASP A 520 1.25 -23.31 5.89
CA ASP A 520 0.13 -23.25 4.96
C ASP A 520 -0.88 -24.34 5.30
N PRO A 521 -2.14 -23.98 5.65
CA PRO A 521 -3.18 -24.97 5.88
C PRO A 521 -3.66 -25.64 4.57
N GLN A 522 -3.19 -25.19 3.41
CA GLN A 522 -3.54 -25.68 2.08
C GLN A 522 -5.02 -25.52 1.72
N PHE A 523 -5.63 -24.44 2.22
CA PHE A 523 -6.89 -23.90 1.72
C PHE A 523 -6.90 -22.37 1.89
N ASP A 524 -7.65 -21.67 1.04
CA ASP A 524 -7.77 -20.22 1.10
C ASP A 524 -8.60 -19.80 2.32
N LEU A 525 -8.21 -18.71 2.97
CA LEU A 525 -9.07 -18.03 3.94
C LEU A 525 -9.71 -16.84 3.23
N ILE A 526 -11.00 -16.94 2.95
CA ILE A 526 -11.77 -15.88 2.29
C ILE A 526 -12.76 -15.24 3.27
N ILE A 527 -13.23 -14.05 2.92
CA ILE A 527 -14.19 -13.29 3.71
C ILE A 527 -15.52 -13.34 2.99
N ASP A 528 -16.58 -13.75 3.67
CA ASP A 528 -17.94 -13.71 3.11
C ASP A 528 -18.59 -12.33 3.27
N GLY A 529 -19.81 -12.17 2.73
CA GLY A 529 -20.55 -10.91 2.80
C GLY A 529 -20.78 -10.40 4.23
N GLN A 530 -20.81 -11.30 5.22
CA GLN A 530 -21.02 -11.00 6.64
C GLN A 530 -19.72 -10.78 7.41
N LEU A 531 -18.59 -10.58 6.71
CA LEU A 531 -17.26 -10.45 7.28
C LEU A 531 -16.82 -11.66 8.11
N ARG A 532 -17.35 -12.85 7.83
CA ARG A 532 -16.90 -14.09 8.48
C ARG A 532 -15.78 -14.72 7.66
N VAL A 533 -14.87 -15.38 8.35
CA VAL A 533 -13.79 -16.10 7.70
C VAL A 533 -14.29 -17.46 7.27
N VAL A 534 -14.06 -17.81 6.01
CA VAL A 534 -14.59 -19.02 5.37
C VAL A 534 -13.46 -19.75 4.68
N ALA A 535 -13.47 -21.08 4.74
CA ALA A 535 -12.63 -21.91 3.90
C ALA A 535 -13.01 -21.68 2.42
N GLY A 536 -12.12 -21.03 1.68
CA GLY A 536 -12.22 -20.84 0.24
C GLY A 536 -11.87 -22.12 -0.50
N GLU A 537 -11.04 -22.04 -1.52
CA GLU A 537 -10.61 -23.24 -2.23
C GLU A 537 -9.76 -24.12 -1.31
N VAL A 538 -10.00 -25.42 -1.34
CA VAL A 538 -9.19 -26.43 -0.66
C VAL A 538 -8.28 -27.11 -1.68
N LEU A 539 -6.98 -27.17 -1.42
CA LEU A 539 -6.00 -27.78 -2.32
C LEU A 539 -6.25 -29.29 -2.45
N LYS A 540 -6.51 -29.74 -3.68
CA LYS A 540 -6.72 -31.15 -3.99
C LYS A 540 -5.48 -32.00 -3.65
N GLY A 541 -5.68 -33.09 -2.91
CA GLY A 541 -4.64 -33.96 -2.37
C GLY A 541 -3.85 -33.36 -1.19
N GLY A 542 -4.18 -32.13 -0.78
CA GLY A 542 -3.55 -31.40 0.31
C GLY A 542 -4.01 -31.86 1.71
N VAL A 543 -3.37 -31.34 2.74
CA VAL A 543 -3.63 -31.70 4.15
C VAL A 543 -5.03 -31.31 4.59
N ALA A 544 -5.56 -30.16 4.16
CA ALA A 544 -6.92 -29.74 4.47
C ALA A 544 -7.99 -30.63 3.82
N GLU A 545 -7.82 -31.02 2.55
CA GLU A 545 -8.76 -31.95 1.89
C GLU A 545 -8.73 -33.32 2.58
N LYS A 546 -7.54 -33.82 2.90
CA LYS A 546 -7.36 -35.09 3.65
C LYS A 546 -7.95 -35.03 5.05
N ALA A 547 -7.91 -33.86 5.70
CA ALA A 547 -8.53 -33.61 6.99
C ALA A 547 -10.06 -33.41 6.89
N GLY A 548 -10.61 -33.37 5.67
CA GLY A 548 -12.06 -33.28 5.42
C GLY A 548 -12.62 -31.87 5.35
N VAL A 549 -11.77 -30.84 5.27
CA VAL A 549 -12.18 -29.45 5.08
C VAL A 549 -12.88 -29.32 3.73
N LYS A 550 -13.99 -28.58 3.70
CA LYS A 550 -14.73 -28.28 2.47
C LYS A 550 -14.83 -26.77 2.25
N GLN A 551 -14.82 -26.39 0.98
CA GLN A 551 -15.08 -25.03 0.56
C GLN A 551 -16.45 -24.54 1.05
N GLY A 552 -16.51 -23.30 1.54
CA GLY A 552 -17.71 -22.64 2.05
C GLY A 552 -17.98 -22.85 3.54
N TRP A 553 -17.14 -23.60 4.26
CA TRP A 553 -17.27 -23.77 5.72
C TRP A 553 -16.76 -22.54 6.46
N ILE A 554 -17.54 -22.05 7.42
CA ILE A 554 -17.21 -20.85 8.19
C ILE A 554 -16.24 -21.23 9.32
N VAL A 555 -15.10 -20.57 9.42
CA VAL A 555 -14.19 -20.71 10.55
C VAL A 555 -14.79 -19.95 11.73
N THR A 556 -15.16 -20.67 12.79
CA THR A 556 -15.70 -20.06 14.02
C THR A 556 -14.67 -19.99 15.13
N LYS A 557 -13.67 -20.89 15.13
CA LYS A 557 -12.57 -20.89 16.10
C LYS A 557 -11.29 -21.40 15.47
N VAL A 558 -10.17 -21.01 16.06
CA VAL A 558 -8.85 -21.58 15.77
C VAL A 558 -8.14 -21.88 17.08
N ASN A 559 -7.69 -23.12 17.25
CA ASN A 559 -7.17 -23.68 18.51
C ASN A 559 -8.07 -23.38 19.72
N GLY A 560 -9.39 -23.51 19.52
CA GLY A 560 -10.39 -23.22 20.55
C GLY A 560 -10.65 -21.74 20.83
N THR A 561 -9.86 -20.83 20.24
CA THR A 561 -10.08 -19.38 20.37
C THR A 561 -11.19 -18.95 19.42
N PRO A 562 -12.29 -18.33 19.91
CA PRO A 562 -13.35 -17.85 19.05
C PRO A 562 -12.88 -16.76 18.08
N THR A 563 -13.16 -16.97 16.80
CA THR A 563 -12.84 -16.06 15.70
C THR A 563 -14.04 -15.91 14.75
N PRO A 564 -15.21 -15.47 15.23
CA PRO A 564 -16.46 -15.52 14.47
C PRO A 564 -16.50 -14.54 13.31
N THR A 565 -15.73 -13.45 13.35
CA THR A 565 -15.61 -12.47 12.27
C THR A 565 -14.15 -12.17 11.95
N LEU A 566 -13.94 -11.47 10.84
CA LEU A 566 -12.65 -10.94 10.42
C LEU A 566 -11.96 -10.13 11.52
N ARG A 567 -12.74 -9.40 12.33
CA ARG A 567 -12.24 -8.51 13.38
C ARG A 567 -11.52 -9.27 14.49
N GLU A 568 -12.02 -10.44 14.88
CA GLU A 568 -11.36 -11.29 15.87
C GLU A 568 -10.34 -12.23 15.22
N PHE A 569 -10.61 -12.69 13.98
CA PHE A 569 -9.74 -13.65 13.31
C PHE A 569 -8.37 -13.05 12.98
N LEU A 570 -8.29 -11.86 12.39
CA LEU A 570 -7.01 -11.32 11.91
C LEU A 570 -5.98 -11.07 13.02
N PRO A 571 -6.31 -10.38 14.14
CA PRO A 571 -5.35 -10.17 15.22
C PRO A 571 -4.88 -11.48 15.84
N PHE A 572 -5.81 -12.42 16.06
CA PHE A 572 -5.50 -13.75 16.57
C PHE A 572 -4.57 -14.49 15.61
N TRP A 573 -4.97 -14.61 14.34
CA TRP A 573 -4.27 -15.39 13.32
C TRP A 573 -2.83 -14.92 13.14
N TRP A 574 -2.59 -13.61 13.20
CA TRP A 574 -1.23 -13.06 13.16
C TRP A 574 -0.45 -13.30 14.44
N SER A 575 -1.05 -13.09 15.61
CA SER A 575 -0.38 -13.33 16.90
C SER A 575 -0.01 -14.81 17.11
N ALA A 576 -0.81 -15.71 16.54
CA ALA A 576 -0.64 -17.15 16.72
C ALA A 576 0.60 -17.69 16.00
N GLY A 577 1.04 -17.04 14.92
CA GLY A 577 2.34 -17.32 14.29
C GLY A 577 2.55 -18.77 13.84
N PHE A 578 1.49 -19.43 13.36
CA PHE A 578 1.52 -20.84 12.98
C PHE A 578 2.57 -21.14 11.89
N ALA A 579 3.39 -22.15 12.14
CA ALA A 579 4.52 -22.56 11.32
C ALA A 579 4.23 -23.81 10.51
N ALA A 580 5.03 -24.05 9.48
CA ALA A 580 5.05 -25.36 8.83
C ALA A 580 5.46 -26.45 9.84
N GLY A 581 4.65 -27.50 9.95
CA GLY A 581 4.75 -28.59 10.93
C GLY A 581 3.89 -28.40 12.18
N ASP A 582 3.28 -27.22 12.38
CA ASP A 582 2.35 -27.02 13.49
C ASP A 582 1.02 -27.74 13.21
N GLU A 583 0.48 -28.40 14.23
CA GLU A 583 -0.89 -28.95 14.20
C GLU A 583 -1.85 -27.88 14.71
N VAL A 584 -2.74 -27.40 13.84
CA VAL A 584 -3.73 -26.37 14.17
C VAL A 584 -5.12 -26.95 14.04
N THR A 585 -5.95 -26.72 15.05
CA THR A 585 -7.36 -27.14 15.07
C THR A 585 -8.24 -25.98 14.62
N PHE A 586 -8.95 -26.15 13.53
CA PHE A 586 -10.00 -25.23 13.11
C PHE A 586 -11.36 -25.77 13.52
N THR A 587 -12.17 -24.94 14.17
CA THR A 587 -13.60 -25.22 14.31
C THR A 587 -14.31 -24.58 13.13
N PHE A 588 -15.00 -25.42 12.35
CA PHE A 588 -15.78 -25.02 11.19
C PHE A 588 -17.27 -25.17 11.47
N MET A 589 -18.06 -24.15 11.16
CA MET A 589 -19.51 -24.26 11.03
C MET A 589 -19.89 -24.66 9.60
N MET A 590 -20.57 -25.80 9.49
CA MET A 590 -21.10 -26.32 8.23
C MET A 590 -22.38 -25.59 7.81
N GLN A 591 -22.79 -25.76 6.54
CA GLN A 591 -24.03 -25.17 6.00
C GLN A 591 -25.32 -25.58 6.75
N ASN A 592 -25.29 -26.68 7.50
CA ASN A 592 -26.42 -27.13 8.33
C ASN A 592 -26.38 -26.58 9.77
N GLY A 593 -25.47 -25.64 10.07
CA GLY A 593 -25.31 -25.00 11.38
C GLY A 593 -24.54 -25.82 12.41
N LYS A 594 -24.06 -27.02 12.08
CA LYS A 594 -23.27 -27.86 12.99
C LYS A 594 -21.80 -27.48 12.97
N GLU A 595 -21.16 -27.40 14.14
CA GLU A 595 -19.71 -27.22 14.26
C GLU A 595 -18.94 -28.55 14.18
N ILE A 596 -17.74 -28.52 13.60
CA ILE A 596 -16.77 -29.61 13.60
C ILE A 596 -15.36 -29.07 13.83
N ASP A 597 -14.59 -29.78 14.65
CA ASP A 597 -13.16 -29.52 14.81
C ASP A 597 -12.37 -30.35 13.80
N VAL A 598 -11.48 -29.69 13.07
CA VAL A 598 -10.61 -30.31 12.07
C VAL A 598 -9.17 -29.93 12.39
N LYS A 599 -8.34 -30.94 12.63
CA LYS A 599 -6.90 -30.79 12.84
C LYS A 599 -6.16 -30.81 11.51
N ILE A 600 -5.30 -29.83 11.30
CA ILE A 600 -4.53 -29.67 10.08
C ILE A 600 -3.08 -29.45 10.45
N GLU A 601 -2.19 -30.32 9.96
CA GLU A 601 -0.74 -30.13 10.06
C GLU A 601 -0.29 -29.19 8.93
N PHE A 602 0.10 -27.98 9.30
CA PHE A 602 0.44 -26.95 8.33
C PHE A 602 1.66 -27.36 7.52
N GLN A 603 1.60 -27.19 6.21
CA GLN A 603 2.69 -27.57 5.33
C GLN A 603 3.60 -26.38 5.05
N LYS A 604 4.80 -26.66 4.53
CA LYS A 604 5.60 -25.60 3.93
C LYS A 604 4.81 -25.02 2.75
N PRO A 605 4.73 -23.69 2.61
CA PRO A 605 4.05 -23.08 1.49
C PRO A 605 4.60 -23.63 0.17
N VAL A 606 3.73 -24.16 -0.67
CA VAL A 606 4.10 -24.57 -2.03
C VAL A 606 3.99 -23.33 -2.90
N TYR A 607 5.05 -22.52 -2.94
CA TYR A 607 5.10 -21.40 -3.87
C TYR A 607 5.16 -21.95 -5.30
N LYS A 608 4.11 -21.78 -6.09
CA LYS A 608 4.25 -21.82 -7.55
C LYS A 608 5.06 -20.59 -7.95
N GLU A 609 6.34 -20.79 -8.27
CA GLU A 609 7.29 -19.74 -8.69
C GLU A 609 6.93 -19.01 -10.00
N GLU A 610 5.73 -19.21 -10.55
CA GLU A 610 5.30 -18.61 -11.82
C GLU A 610 4.20 -17.56 -11.62
N ILE A 611 4.43 -16.58 -10.76
CA ILE A 611 3.85 -15.27 -11.01
C ILE A 611 4.84 -14.55 -11.94
N ILE A 612 4.38 -14.24 -13.15
CA ILE A 612 5.11 -13.45 -14.14
C ILE A 612 5.17 -12.01 -13.61
N ASP A 613 6.08 -11.75 -12.67
CA ASP A 613 6.39 -10.39 -12.21
C ASP A 613 7.19 -9.68 -13.31
N VAL A 614 6.47 -8.95 -14.16
CA VAL A 614 6.98 -8.03 -15.18
C VAL A 614 6.85 -6.57 -14.74
N GLY A 615 6.56 -6.35 -13.46
CA GLY A 615 6.29 -5.06 -12.84
C GLY A 615 4.87 -4.59 -12.95
N GLY A 616 4.69 -3.27 -12.83
CA GLY A 616 3.40 -2.60 -12.82
C GLY A 616 2.96 -2.19 -11.42
N TRP A 617 1.84 -1.48 -11.39
CA TRP A 617 1.26 -0.89 -10.21
C TRP A 617 -0.10 -1.54 -9.92
N ASN A 618 -0.39 -1.73 -8.64
CA ASN A 618 -1.66 -2.28 -8.17
C ASN A 618 -2.35 -1.29 -7.21
N TYR A 619 -3.64 -1.49 -6.95
CA TYR A 619 -4.37 -0.73 -5.92
C TYR A 619 -3.71 -0.87 -4.55
N TYR A 620 -3.19 -2.06 -4.27
CA TYR A 620 -2.46 -2.37 -3.06
C TYR A 620 -0.96 -2.36 -3.37
N PRO A 621 -0.14 -1.67 -2.58
CA PRO A 621 1.31 -1.68 -2.76
C PRO A 621 1.90 -3.07 -2.59
N MET A 622 1.18 -3.97 -1.91
CA MET A 622 1.41 -5.40 -1.85
C MET A 622 0.37 -6.12 -2.73
N GLY A 623 0.76 -6.72 -3.86
CA GLY A 623 -0.13 -7.55 -4.68
C GLY A 623 0.23 -7.57 -6.17
N VAL A 624 -0.44 -8.42 -6.94
CA VAL A 624 -0.20 -8.57 -8.38
C VAL A 624 -0.67 -7.33 -9.12
N ALA A 625 0.21 -6.77 -9.96
CA ALA A 625 -0.08 -5.58 -10.74
C ALA A 625 -1.39 -5.71 -11.54
N ALA A 626 -2.23 -4.68 -11.49
CA ALA A 626 -3.50 -4.63 -12.20
C ALA A 626 -3.41 -3.74 -13.44
N SER A 627 -4.05 -4.15 -14.53
CA SER A 627 -3.86 -3.53 -15.86
C SER A 627 -4.29 -2.07 -15.91
N PHE A 628 -5.46 -1.70 -15.38
CA PHE A 628 -5.94 -0.32 -15.44
C PHE A 628 -5.11 0.62 -14.52
N CYS A 629 -4.69 0.15 -13.33
CA CYS A 629 -3.79 0.90 -12.42
C CYS A 629 -2.46 1.18 -13.10
N SER A 630 -1.88 0.14 -13.69
CA SER A 630 -0.61 0.23 -14.40
C SER A 630 -0.71 1.14 -15.62
N ALA A 631 -1.81 1.06 -16.37
CA ALA A 631 -2.05 1.90 -17.54
C ALA A 631 -2.21 3.39 -17.18
N ALA A 632 -3.06 3.70 -16.21
CA ALA A 632 -3.26 5.09 -15.76
C ALA A 632 -1.96 5.69 -15.21
N THR A 633 -1.24 4.94 -14.39
CA THR A 633 0.05 5.37 -13.84
C THR A 633 1.07 5.61 -14.93
N LEU A 634 1.20 4.69 -15.89
CA LEU A 634 2.15 4.82 -16.99
C LEU A 634 1.87 6.07 -17.83
N ILE A 635 0.60 6.34 -18.18
CA ILE A 635 0.20 7.56 -18.89
C ILE A 635 0.60 8.80 -18.09
N ASN A 636 0.34 8.82 -16.78
CA ASN A 636 0.67 9.96 -15.94
C ASN A 636 2.18 10.18 -15.78
N LEU A 637 3.00 9.12 -15.71
CA LEU A 637 4.47 9.25 -15.72
C LEU A 637 4.99 9.85 -17.03
N TYR A 638 4.44 9.45 -18.19
CA TYR A 638 4.78 10.06 -19.47
C TYR A 638 4.33 11.54 -19.55
N ASN A 639 3.14 11.86 -19.03
CA ASN A 639 2.64 13.22 -19.00
C ASN A 639 3.51 14.12 -18.13
N VAL A 640 3.83 13.68 -16.92
CA VAL A 640 4.71 14.41 -15.99
C VAL A 640 6.11 14.60 -16.59
N GLN A 641 6.65 13.60 -17.27
CA GLN A 641 7.93 13.71 -17.97
C GLN A 641 7.89 14.76 -19.08
N SER A 642 6.86 14.72 -19.93
CA SER A 642 6.74 15.61 -21.09
C SER A 642 6.37 17.05 -20.72
N VAL A 643 5.49 17.23 -19.74
CA VAL A 643 4.94 18.54 -19.34
C VAL A 643 5.82 19.23 -18.31
N MET A 644 6.29 18.50 -17.28
CA MET A 644 7.03 19.09 -16.16
C MET A 644 8.56 18.92 -16.31
N GLY A 645 9.01 18.11 -17.27
CA GLY A 645 10.43 17.83 -17.50
C GLY A 645 11.07 16.99 -16.40
N LEU A 646 10.29 16.21 -15.65
CA LEU A 646 10.82 15.26 -14.67
C LEU A 646 11.38 14.03 -15.41
N LYS A 647 12.63 13.66 -15.12
CA LYS A 647 13.28 12.51 -15.76
C LYS A 647 12.85 11.24 -15.06
N ILE A 648 12.10 10.39 -15.75
CA ILE A 648 11.70 9.07 -15.25
C ILE A 648 12.69 8.03 -15.79
N PRO A 649 13.21 7.10 -14.96
CA PRO A 649 14.04 6.01 -15.46
C PRO A 649 13.34 5.24 -16.59
N LYS A 650 14.08 4.96 -17.66
CA LYS A 650 13.51 4.29 -18.85
C LYS A 650 13.09 2.86 -18.53
N GLU A 651 13.78 2.25 -17.58
CA GLU A 651 13.59 0.89 -17.09
C GLU A 651 12.25 0.77 -16.35
N VAL A 652 11.92 1.75 -15.49
CA VAL A 652 10.62 1.89 -14.81
C VAL A 652 9.47 1.97 -15.83
N LEU A 653 9.60 2.87 -16.82
CA LEU A 653 8.60 3.03 -17.88
C LEU A 653 8.48 1.77 -18.75
N ALA A 654 9.60 1.16 -19.10
CA ALA A 654 9.64 -0.06 -19.88
C ALA A 654 9.01 -1.23 -19.12
N SER A 655 9.24 -1.34 -17.82
CA SER A 655 8.63 -2.38 -16.98
C SER A 655 7.11 -2.22 -16.91
N GLY A 656 6.59 -1.00 -16.73
CA GLY A 656 5.15 -0.75 -16.77
C GLY A 656 4.53 -1.13 -18.11
N ALA A 657 5.20 -0.80 -19.21
CA ALA A 657 4.76 -1.17 -20.56
C ALA A 657 4.81 -2.69 -20.78
N ASN A 658 5.90 -3.36 -20.37
CA ASN A 658 6.06 -4.81 -20.50
C ASN A 658 4.97 -5.55 -19.72
N MET A 659 4.60 -5.05 -18.53
CA MET A 659 3.48 -5.57 -17.76
C MET A 659 2.18 -5.54 -18.57
N LEU A 660 1.82 -4.39 -19.12
CA LEU A 660 0.60 -4.23 -19.90
C LEU A 660 0.60 -5.07 -21.17
N GLU A 661 1.73 -5.13 -21.88
CA GLU A 661 1.91 -6.02 -23.03
C GLU A 661 1.70 -7.48 -22.63
N SER A 662 2.18 -7.88 -21.46
CA SER A 662 1.98 -9.23 -20.96
C SER A 662 0.51 -9.53 -20.72
N LEU A 663 -0.31 -8.54 -20.31
CA LEU A 663 -1.73 -8.74 -20.02
C LEU A 663 -2.62 -8.64 -21.26
N ARG A 664 -2.06 -8.36 -22.44
CA ARG A 664 -2.80 -8.46 -23.71
C ARG A 664 -3.27 -9.90 -23.91
N HIS A 665 -4.54 -10.03 -24.28
CA HIS A 665 -5.18 -11.31 -24.53
C HIS A 665 -6.02 -11.23 -25.80
N VAL A 666 -6.33 -12.40 -26.37
CA VAL A 666 -7.23 -12.54 -27.50
C VAL A 666 -8.33 -13.49 -27.07
N ASP A 667 -9.53 -12.94 -26.91
CA ASP A 667 -10.71 -13.72 -26.58
C ASP A 667 -11.16 -14.53 -27.80
N VAL A 668 -10.73 -15.78 -27.85
CA VAL A 668 -11.06 -16.71 -28.93
C VAL A 668 -12.54 -17.08 -28.95
N ALA A 669 -13.23 -17.02 -27.81
CA ALA A 669 -14.65 -17.33 -27.71
C ALA A 669 -15.51 -16.18 -28.27
N ASN A 670 -15.01 -14.95 -28.20
CA ASN A 670 -15.66 -13.77 -28.77
C ASN A 670 -15.00 -13.31 -30.07
N GLY A 671 -14.93 -14.22 -31.06
CA GLY A 671 -14.51 -13.86 -32.42
C GLY A 671 -13.05 -13.44 -32.57
N LYS A 672 -12.16 -13.87 -31.66
CA LYS A 672 -10.72 -13.48 -31.62
C LYS A 672 -10.53 -11.98 -31.40
N THR A 673 -11.29 -11.41 -30.48
CA THR A 673 -11.23 -9.99 -30.14
C THR A 673 -10.05 -9.70 -29.21
N GLU A 674 -9.24 -8.68 -29.51
CA GLU A 674 -8.16 -8.22 -28.61
C GLU A 674 -8.76 -7.63 -27.32
N CYS A 675 -8.25 -8.04 -26.16
CA CYS A 675 -8.70 -7.59 -24.83
C CYS A 675 -7.52 -7.53 -23.83
N TYR A 676 -7.79 -7.11 -22.59
CA TYR A 676 -6.80 -7.07 -21.52
C TYR A 676 -7.26 -7.82 -20.27
N LEU A 677 -6.39 -8.69 -19.77
CA LEU A 677 -6.59 -9.37 -18.49
C LEU A 677 -6.53 -8.36 -17.33
N TYR A 678 -7.19 -8.69 -16.23
CA TYR A 678 -7.15 -7.87 -15.01
C TYR A 678 -5.75 -7.83 -14.39
N SER A 679 -5.17 -9.02 -14.14
CA SER A 679 -3.83 -9.22 -13.56
C SER A 679 -3.16 -10.45 -14.18
N GLY A 680 -1.90 -10.70 -13.81
CA GLY A 680 -1.14 -11.87 -14.24
C GLY A 680 -1.78 -13.21 -13.85
N ASP A 681 -2.51 -13.25 -12.74
CA ASP A 681 -3.15 -14.48 -12.21
C ASP A 681 -4.21 -15.04 -13.17
N ALA A 682 -4.79 -14.17 -13.99
CA ALA A 682 -5.73 -14.56 -15.03
C ALA A 682 -5.06 -15.40 -16.15
N LYS A 683 -3.74 -15.56 -16.17
CA LYS A 683 -3.00 -16.40 -17.13
C LYS A 683 -2.86 -17.86 -16.70
N THR A 684 -3.19 -18.20 -15.46
CA THR A 684 -3.04 -19.57 -14.94
C THR A 684 -3.99 -20.55 -15.61
N ASP A 685 -3.63 -21.82 -15.82
CA ASP A 685 -4.52 -22.85 -16.41
C ASP A 685 -5.75 -23.21 -15.53
N ASP A 686 -6.00 -22.41 -14.50
CA ASP A 686 -7.13 -22.53 -13.61
C ASP A 686 -8.46 -22.24 -14.34
N PRO A 687 -9.40 -23.21 -14.39
CA PRO A 687 -10.73 -23.00 -14.96
C PRO A 687 -11.52 -21.85 -14.29
N ARG A 688 -11.21 -21.52 -13.04
CA ARG A 688 -11.85 -20.42 -12.29
C ARG A 688 -11.36 -19.04 -12.71
N ALA A 689 -10.20 -18.96 -13.36
CA ALA A 689 -9.67 -17.75 -13.98
C ALA A 689 -10.28 -17.47 -15.36
N ALA A 690 -11.03 -18.41 -15.93
CA ALA A 690 -11.66 -18.26 -17.25
C ALA A 690 -12.56 -17.00 -17.38
N PRO A 691 -13.37 -16.61 -16.37
CA PRO A 691 -14.14 -15.38 -16.47
C PRO A 691 -13.27 -14.12 -16.55
N ALA A 692 -12.04 -14.14 -16.02
CA ALA A 692 -11.13 -13.00 -16.08
C ALA A 692 -10.45 -12.81 -17.46
N ARG A 693 -10.68 -13.74 -18.40
CA ARG A 693 -10.20 -13.71 -19.80
C ARG A 693 -11.22 -13.22 -20.80
N ASP A 694 -12.48 -13.16 -20.40
CA ASP A 694 -13.59 -12.76 -21.25
C ASP A 694 -13.53 -11.25 -21.55
N MET A 695 -13.79 -10.88 -22.80
CA MET A 695 -13.76 -9.47 -23.20
C MET A 695 -14.76 -8.60 -22.44
N ARG A 696 -15.85 -9.16 -21.91
CA ARG A 696 -16.85 -8.42 -21.10
C ARG A 696 -16.20 -7.82 -19.87
N GLY A 697 -15.31 -8.59 -19.24
CA GLY A 697 -14.56 -8.14 -18.07
C GLY A 697 -13.61 -6.98 -18.36
N THR A 698 -13.20 -6.74 -19.61
CA THR A 698 -12.19 -5.72 -19.94
C THR A 698 -12.76 -4.36 -20.34
N MET A 699 -14.06 -4.23 -20.60
CA MET A 699 -14.62 -3.05 -21.28
C MET A 699 -14.31 -1.72 -20.58
N GLY A 700 -14.23 -1.72 -19.26
CA GLY A 700 -13.90 -0.54 -18.45
C GLY A 700 -12.45 -0.09 -18.51
N ARG A 701 -11.55 -0.96 -18.98
CA ARG A 701 -10.09 -0.73 -18.95
C ARG A 701 -9.40 -0.85 -20.31
N ILE A 702 -10.09 -1.40 -21.31
CA ILE A 702 -9.50 -1.71 -22.61
C ILE A 702 -8.89 -0.47 -23.29
N ALA A 703 -9.57 0.68 -23.22
CA ALA A 703 -9.12 1.93 -23.83
C ALA A 703 -7.90 2.52 -23.12
N VAL A 704 -7.89 2.54 -21.77
CA VAL A 704 -6.74 3.06 -21.01
C VAL A 704 -5.49 2.22 -21.21
N CYS A 705 -5.64 0.89 -21.22
CA CYS A 705 -4.52 -0.04 -21.44
C CYS A 705 -3.89 0.15 -22.83
N GLU A 706 -4.72 0.19 -23.87
CA GLU A 706 -4.23 0.40 -25.24
C GLU A 706 -3.61 1.80 -25.40
N MET A 707 -4.25 2.83 -24.85
CA MET A 707 -3.71 4.20 -24.86
C MET A 707 -2.35 4.27 -24.17
N ALA A 708 -2.17 3.60 -23.03
CA ALA A 708 -0.90 3.56 -22.33
C ALA A 708 0.22 2.92 -23.17
N LEU A 709 -0.08 1.85 -23.92
CA LEU A 709 0.88 1.24 -24.84
C LEU A 709 1.18 2.11 -26.07
N VAL A 710 0.21 2.89 -26.56
CA VAL A 710 0.44 3.87 -27.63
C VAL A 710 1.34 5.00 -27.14
N VAL A 711 1.07 5.56 -25.96
CA VAL A 711 1.91 6.59 -25.33
C VAL A 711 3.33 6.06 -25.07
N ALA A 712 3.45 4.78 -24.69
CA ALA A 712 4.74 4.12 -24.50
C ALA A 712 5.47 3.75 -25.82
N GLY A 713 4.89 4.06 -26.99
CA GLY A 713 5.46 3.75 -28.30
C GLY A 713 5.49 2.25 -28.65
N ARG A 714 4.74 1.42 -27.92
CA ARG A 714 4.64 -0.04 -28.12
C ARG A 714 3.55 -0.43 -29.11
N ARG A 715 2.53 0.41 -29.23
CA ARG A 715 1.37 0.25 -30.13
C ARG A 715 1.17 1.50 -30.96
N LYS A 716 0.43 1.38 -32.06
CA LYS A 716 0.18 2.50 -33.00
C LYS A 716 -1.26 3.00 -32.87
N SER A 717 -1.50 4.22 -33.35
CA SER A 717 -2.86 4.80 -33.39
C SER A 717 -3.88 3.92 -34.12
N GLY A 718 -3.45 3.15 -35.14
CA GLY A 718 -4.31 2.18 -35.82
C GLY A 718 -4.78 1.02 -34.94
N ASP A 719 -3.94 0.60 -33.98
CA ASP A 719 -4.31 -0.42 -33.00
C ASP A 719 -5.36 0.12 -32.02
N LEU A 720 -5.16 1.35 -31.55
CA LEU A 720 -6.12 2.05 -30.69
C LEU A 720 -7.49 2.21 -31.35
N LYS A 721 -7.54 2.53 -32.66
CA LYS A 721 -8.81 2.60 -33.40
C LYS A 721 -9.57 1.26 -33.37
N ARG A 722 -8.89 0.13 -33.59
CA ARG A 722 -9.53 -1.21 -33.52
C ARG A 722 -10.06 -1.54 -32.11
N ILE A 723 -9.34 -1.12 -31.08
CA ILE A 723 -9.80 -1.26 -29.69
C ILE A 723 -11.02 -0.37 -29.41
N LEU A 724 -11.04 0.85 -29.96
CA LEU A 724 -12.20 1.74 -29.84
C LEU A 724 -13.42 1.21 -30.60
N ASP A 725 -13.26 0.59 -31.77
CA ASP A 725 -14.34 -0.13 -32.47
C ASP A 725 -14.88 -1.29 -31.63
N THR A 726 -13.97 -2.04 -30.99
CA THR A 726 -14.32 -3.12 -30.05
C THR A 726 -15.13 -2.59 -28.88
N TRP A 727 -14.73 -1.46 -28.31
CA TRP A 727 -15.46 -0.79 -27.25
C TRP A 727 -16.85 -0.35 -27.71
N ILE A 728 -16.98 0.31 -28.87
CA ILE A 728 -18.28 0.73 -29.43
C ILE A 728 -19.25 -0.44 -29.56
N LYS A 729 -18.76 -1.60 -30.04
CA LYS A 729 -19.57 -2.80 -30.20
C LYS A 729 -20.03 -3.41 -28.87
N ASN A 730 -19.20 -3.35 -27.84
CA ASN A 730 -19.36 -4.15 -26.62
C ASN A 730 -19.61 -3.33 -25.33
N ARG A 731 -19.65 -2.00 -25.39
CA ARG A 731 -19.79 -1.15 -24.18
C ARG A 731 -21.07 -1.38 -23.38
N HIS A 732 -22.10 -1.98 -23.98
CA HIS A 732 -23.33 -2.38 -23.28
C HIS A 732 -23.07 -3.31 -22.10
N GLU A 733 -21.92 -4.00 -22.09
CA GLU A 733 -21.49 -4.86 -20.97
C GLU A 733 -21.05 -4.05 -19.74
N LEU A 734 -20.64 -2.78 -19.91
CA LEU A 734 -20.49 -1.85 -18.78
C LEU A 734 -21.85 -1.48 -18.19
N ASP A 735 -22.84 -1.23 -19.05
CA ASP A 735 -24.19 -0.83 -18.61
C ASP A 735 -24.81 -1.90 -17.69
N ARG A 736 -24.48 -3.18 -17.90
CA ARG A 736 -24.99 -4.30 -17.08
C ARG A 736 -24.58 -4.23 -15.61
N VAL A 737 -23.41 -3.68 -15.29
CA VAL A 737 -22.86 -3.61 -13.91
C VAL A 737 -22.93 -2.21 -13.30
N ARG A 738 -23.54 -1.24 -13.99
CA ARG A 738 -23.45 0.19 -13.64
C ARG A 738 -23.89 0.55 -12.22
N ASP A 739 -24.73 -0.25 -11.58
CA ASP A 739 -25.23 -0.06 -10.21
C ASP A 739 -24.97 -1.32 -9.35
N PHE A 740 -23.95 -2.09 -9.71
CA PHE A 740 -23.51 -3.22 -8.92
C PHE A 740 -22.86 -2.71 -7.62
N TRP A 741 -23.34 -3.22 -6.49
CA TRP A 741 -23.05 -2.68 -5.16
C TRP A 741 -21.71 -3.17 -4.57
N HIS A 742 -21.16 -4.28 -5.08
CA HIS A 742 -19.85 -4.79 -4.66
C HIS A 742 -18.75 -4.40 -5.65
N THR A 743 -17.49 -4.57 -5.24
CA THR A 743 -16.32 -4.25 -6.05
C THR A 743 -16.19 -5.06 -7.35
N HIS A 744 -16.64 -6.32 -7.43
CA HIS A 744 -16.55 -7.12 -8.67
C HIS A 744 -17.68 -8.14 -8.74
N PHE A 745 -18.37 -8.25 -9.88
CA PHE A 745 -19.40 -9.28 -10.07
C PHE A 745 -18.82 -10.47 -10.85
N ARG A 746 -18.55 -11.57 -10.15
CA ARG A 746 -17.93 -12.77 -10.76
C ARG A 746 -18.76 -13.36 -11.91
N LYS A 747 -20.10 -13.33 -11.80
CA LYS A 747 -21.01 -13.79 -12.87
C LYS A 747 -20.96 -12.90 -14.13
N LEU A 748 -20.46 -11.67 -14.02
CA LEU A 748 -20.14 -10.79 -15.15
C LEU A 748 -18.63 -10.54 -15.24
N TYR A 749 -17.83 -11.61 -15.20
CA TYR A 749 -16.45 -11.59 -15.69
C TYR A 749 -15.52 -10.63 -14.93
N PHE A 750 -15.74 -10.46 -13.62
CA PHE A 750 -14.99 -9.51 -12.78
C PHE A 750 -15.11 -8.05 -13.25
N ASN A 751 -16.27 -7.68 -13.80
CA ASN A 751 -16.59 -6.28 -14.05
C ASN A 751 -17.15 -5.61 -12.77
N ALA A 752 -16.92 -4.31 -12.62
CA ALA A 752 -17.20 -3.52 -11.43
C ALA A 752 -18.00 -2.26 -11.79
N ALA A 753 -18.87 -1.78 -10.89
CA ALA A 753 -19.63 -0.56 -11.15
C ALA A 753 -18.74 0.67 -11.34
N TYR A 754 -17.66 0.78 -10.56
CA TYR A 754 -16.71 1.89 -10.64
C TYR A 754 -15.91 1.96 -11.95
N TYR A 755 -15.98 0.91 -12.79
CA TYR A 755 -15.43 0.99 -14.14
C TYR A 755 -16.32 1.73 -15.12
N TRP A 756 -17.57 2.06 -14.74
CA TRP A 756 -18.50 2.68 -15.65
C TRP A 756 -18.06 4.12 -15.98
N LEU A 757 -17.87 5.00 -15.00
CA LEU A 757 -17.39 6.37 -15.28
C LEU A 757 -15.92 6.37 -15.69
N PHE A 758 -15.07 5.61 -14.99
CA PHE A 758 -13.65 5.45 -15.34
C PHE A 758 -13.44 5.01 -16.81
N GLY A 759 -14.20 4.01 -17.27
CA GLY A 759 -14.10 3.48 -18.62
C GLY A 759 -14.54 4.46 -19.68
N HIS A 760 -15.66 5.17 -19.46
CA HIS A 760 -16.11 6.23 -20.36
C HIS A 760 -15.11 7.38 -20.42
N TYR A 761 -14.57 7.81 -19.28
CA TYR A 761 -13.57 8.87 -19.20
C TYR A 761 -12.32 8.56 -20.04
N HIS A 762 -11.70 7.41 -19.80
CA HIS A 762 -10.50 7.03 -20.54
C HIS A 762 -10.77 6.70 -22.01
N THR A 763 -11.97 6.25 -22.36
CA THR A 763 -12.38 6.06 -23.75
C THR A 763 -12.52 7.40 -24.47
N CYS A 764 -13.08 8.44 -23.82
CA CYS A 764 -13.12 9.79 -24.38
C CYS A 764 -11.71 10.35 -24.60
N ILE A 765 -10.77 10.17 -23.68
CA ILE A 765 -9.36 10.57 -23.86
C ILE A 765 -8.74 9.85 -25.07
N ALA A 766 -8.91 8.54 -25.17
CA ALA A 766 -8.39 7.75 -26.30
C ALA A 766 -9.04 8.19 -27.62
N ALA A 767 -10.33 8.51 -27.60
CA ALA A 767 -11.07 9.02 -28.76
C ALA A 767 -10.57 10.41 -29.18
N ASN A 768 -10.28 11.29 -28.23
CA ASN A 768 -9.69 12.61 -28.45
C ASN A 768 -8.31 12.50 -29.10
N TYR A 769 -7.50 11.51 -28.70
CA TYR A 769 -6.20 11.24 -29.30
C TYR A 769 -6.29 10.78 -30.76
N VAL A 770 -7.24 9.90 -31.12
CA VAL A 770 -7.38 9.41 -32.51
C VAL A 770 -8.13 10.38 -33.44
N GLY A 771 -9.02 11.21 -32.89
CA GLY A 771 -9.82 12.18 -33.63
C GLY A 771 -10.85 11.57 -34.59
N GLY A 772 -11.33 12.39 -35.53
CA GLY A 772 -12.18 11.96 -36.65
C GLY A 772 -13.55 11.39 -36.25
N SER A 773 -14.01 10.38 -37.01
CA SER A 773 -15.32 9.74 -36.81
C SER A 773 -15.43 8.99 -35.49
N HIS A 774 -14.35 8.38 -35.01
CA HIS A 774 -14.31 7.65 -33.74
C HIS A 774 -14.55 8.61 -32.56
N LYS A 775 -13.87 9.78 -32.57
CA LYS A 775 -14.10 10.85 -31.59
C LYS A 775 -15.57 11.22 -31.50
N LYS A 776 -16.17 11.62 -32.63
CA LYS A 776 -17.57 12.04 -32.69
C LYS A 776 -18.51 10.94 -32.19
N LYS A 777 -18.30 9.70 -32.63
CA LYS A 777 -19.20 8.60 -32.27
C LYS A 777 -19.13 8.23 -30.79
N ILE A 778 -17.92 8.17 -30.23
CA ILE A 778 -17.71 7.85 -28.81
C ILE A 778 -18.23 8.97 -27.92
N GLN A 779 -17.99 10.23 -28.28
CA GLN A 779 -18.52 11.39 -27.55
C GLN A 779 -20.05 11.39 -27.55
N GLU A 780 -20.70 11.11 -28.69
CA GLU A 780 -22.16 10.98 -28.78
C GLU A 780 -22.69 9.85 -27.88
N ILE A 781 -22.09 8.65 -28.00
CA ILE A 781 -22.46 7.48 -27.18
C ILE A 781 -22.33 7.79 -25.69
N THR A 782 -21.19 8.36 -25.31
CA THR A 782 -20.87 8.66 -23.91
C THR A 782 -21.81 9.70 -23.35
N LEU A 783 -22.11 10.77 -24.10
CA LEU A 783 -23.02 11.82 -23.67
C LEU A 783 -24.43 11.27 -23.41
N LYS A 784 -24.96 10.43 -24.33
CA LYS A 784 -26.27 9.80 -24.14
C LYS A 784 -26.29 8.87 -22.93
N ALA A 785 -25.29 8.00 -22.81
CA ALA A 785 -25.19 7.05 -21.70
C ALA A 785 -25.07 7.78 -20.35
N LEU A 786 -24.27 8.84 -20.29
CA LEU A 786 -24.07 9.64 -19.08
C LEU A 786 -25.37 10.29 -18.61
N PHE A 787 -26.18 10.84 -19.51
CA PHE A 787 -27.46 11.45 -19.15
C PHE A 787 -28.53 10.43 -18.77
N LEU A 788 -28.47 9.20 -19.30
CA LEU A 788 -29.34 8.11 -18.85
C LEU A 788 -28.96 7.56 -17.47
N LYS A 789 -27.68 7.63 -17.09
CA LYS A 789 -27.22 7.26 -15.74
C LYS A 789 -27.48 8.36 -14.70
N ARG A 790 -27.79 9.59 -15.12
CA ARG A 790 -28.01 10.72 -14.22
C ARG A 790 -29.19 10.44 -13.30
N LYS A 791 -29.01 10.63 -11.99
CA LYS A 791 -30.06 10.45 -10.98
C LYS A 791 -31.12 11.55 -11.09
N PRO A 792 -32.34 11.31 -10.58
CA PRO A 792 -33.42 12.31 -10.58
C PRO A 792 -33.07 13.62 -9.87
N ASP A 793 -32.20 13.57 -8.86
CA ASP A 793 -31.67 14.74 -8.14
C ASP A 793 -30.62 15.55 -8.95
N GLY A 794 -30.32 15.10 -10.17
CA GLY A 794 -29.36 15.74 -11.06
C GLY A 794 -27.91 15.34 -10.83
N THR A 795 -27.61 14.42 -9.90
CA THR A 795 -26.26 13.95 -9.59
C THR A 795 -25.89 12.69 -10.37
N TRP A 796 -24.62 12.29 -10.25
CA TRP A 796 -24.11 11.00 -10.73
C TRP A 796 -23.50 10.23 -9.57
N SER A 797 -23.66 8.92 -9.62
CA SER A 797 -23.00 8.00 -8.69
C SER A 797 -22.14 7.04 -9.50
N ASP A 798 -20.88 6.91 -9.13
CA ASP A 798 -19.99 5.90 -9.70
C ASP A 798 -20.26 4.54 -9.03
N HIS A 799 -19.95 4.47 -7.74
CA HIS A 799 -20.20 3.35 -6.84
C HIS A 799 -20.57 3.89 -5.47
N GLU A 800 -21.44 3.17 -4.76
CA GLU A 800 -21.91 3.53 -3.42
C GLU A 800 -20.77 3.70 -2.38
N ALA A 801 -19.60 3.13 -2.62
CA ALA A 801 -18.48 3.17 -1.70
C ALA A 801 -17.70 4.48 -1.77
N PHE A 802 -17.83 5.25 -2.86
CA PHE A 802 -17.12 6.52 -3.07
C PHE A 802 -18.01 7.75 -2.90
N GLY A 803 -19.33 7.54 -2.76
CA GLY A 803 -20.31 8.60 -2.59
C GLY A 803 -20.57 9.44 -3.86
N PRO A 804 -21.56 10.34 -3.79
CA PRO A 804 -22.00 11.14 -4.94
C PRO A 804 -20.97 12.18 -5.39
N LEU A 805 -20.10 12.67 -4.49
CA LEU A 805 -19.10 13.69 -4.84
C LEU A 805 -18.09 13.17 -5.88
N VAL A 806 -17.62 11.93 -5.72
CA VAL A 806 -16.72 11.28 -6.68
C VAL A 806 -17.44 11.07 -8.02
N GLY A 807 -18.66 10.52 -8.00
CA GLY A 807 -19.44 10.30 -9.22
C GLY A 807 -19.75 11.60 -9.99
N VAL A 808 -20.12 12.68 -9.29
CA VAL A 808 -20.34 14.00 -9.91
C VAL A 808 -19.05 14.56 -10.50
N SER A 809 -17.92 14.41 -9.80
CA SER A 809 -16.62 14.89 -10.29
C SER A 809 -16.15 14.13 -11.52
N GLU A 810 -16.29 12.81 -11.54
CA GLU A 810 -15.96 12.00 -12.72
C GLU A 810 -16.90 12.27 -13.91
N ALA A 811 -18.19 12.47 -13.66
CA ALA A 811 -19.13 12.90 -14.70
C ALA A 811 -18.74 14.26 -15.30
N LEU A 812 -18.36 15.23 -14.46
CA LEU A 812 -17.78 16.49 -14.92
C LEU A 812 -16.50 16.27 -15.72
N MET A 813 -15.63 15.36 -15.30
CA MET A 813 -14.41 15.05 -16.04
C MET A 813 -14.71 14.49 -17.43
N ILE A 814 -15.69 13.59 -17.56
CA ILE A 814 -16.16 13.07 -18.84
C ILE A 814 -16.70 14.20 -19.72
N LEU A 815 -17.59 15.04 -19.18
CA LEU A 815 -18.12 16.22 -19.89
C LEU A 815 -17.00 17.18 -20.30
N GLY A 816 -15.93 17.24 -19.50
CA GLY A 816 -14.70 17.96 -19.76
C GLY A 816 -13.92 17.46 -20.99
N GLU A 817 -14.12 16.20 -21.41
CA GLU A 817 -13.50 15.58 -22.59
C GLU A 817 -14.40 15.58 -23.84
N ILE A 818 -15.68 15.98 -23.71
CA ILE A 818 -16.66 16.00 -24.80
C ILE A 818 -16.68 17.39 -25.45
N ASP A 819 -16.62 17.43 -26.79
CA ASP A 819 -16.77 18.66 -27.56
C ASP A 819 -18.26 19.02 -27.69
N GLY A 820 -18.60 20.30 -27.54
CA GLY A 820 -19.94 20.79 -27.87
C GLY A 820 -20.16 22.26 -27.53
N PRO A 821 -21.15 22.93 -28.14
CA PRO A 821 -21.50 24.33 -27.83
C PRO A 821 -21.95 24.56 -26.38
N PHE A 822 -22.35 23.51 -25.67
CA PHE A 822 -22.64 23.55 -24.22
C PHE A 822 -21.45 23.99 -23.35
N ARG A 823 -20.23 24.01 -23.90
CA ARG A 823 -19.01 24.48 -23.22
C ARG A 823 -18.81 25.99 -23.23
N ASP A 824 -19.67 26.71 -23.95
CA ASP A 824 -19.63 28.17 -24.09
C ASP A 824 -20.98 28.77 -23.70
N GLY A 825 -21.01 30.10 -23.54
CA GLY A 825 -22.24 30.83 -23.21
C GLY A 825 -22.73 30.63 -21.78
N TYR A 826 -21.82 30.38 -20.82
CA TYR A 826 -22.17 30.39 -19.40
C TYR A 826 -22.66 31.79 -18.98
N PRO A 827 -23.69 31.87 -18.13
CA PRO A 827 -24.17 33.16 -17.63
C PRO A 827 -23.03 33.90 -16.92
N ALA A 828 -23.00 35.23 -17.03
CA ALA A 828 -22.04 36.04 -16.29
C ALA A 828 -22.17 35.74 -14.80
N ALA A 829 -21.05 35.47 -14.13
CA ALA A 829 -21.02 35.11 -12.73
C ALA A 829 -21.85 36.11 -11.92
N THR A 830 -22.98 35.66 -11.37
CA THR A 830 -23.74 36.46 -10.43
C THR A 830 -22.88 36.63 -9.20
N GLN A 831 -22.42 37.86 -8.95
CA GLN A 831 -21.83 38.19 -7.65
C GLN A 831 -22.83 37.77 -6.57
N PRO A 832 -22.39 37.09 -5.50
CA PRO A 832 -23.27 36.78 -4.40
C PRO A 832 -23.86 38.10 -3.90
N LYS A 833 -25.20 38.20 -3.85
CA LYS A 833 -25.87 39.33 -3.21
C LYS A 833 -25.41 39.35 -1.76
N THR A 834 -24.50 40.26 -1.42
CA THR A 834 -24.19 40.58 -0.04
C THR A 834 -25.46 41.14 0.60
N GLY A 835 -26.10 40.38 1.49
CA GLY A 835 -27.12 40.92 2.39
C GLY A 835 -28.50 40.26 2.43
N GLU A 836 -28.67 39.00 2.04
CA GLU A 836 -29.85 38.24 2.50
C GLU A 836 -29.42 37.24 3.59
N PRO A 837 -29.95 37.35 4.82
CA PRO A 837 -29.68 36.38 5.86
C PRO A 837 -30.25 35.03 5.40
N GLY A 838 -29.42 33.98 5.45
CA GLY A 838 -29.86 32.62 5.23
C GLY A 838 -31.04 32.28 6.13
N PRO A 839 -31.93 31.35 5.73
CA PRO A 839 -33.08 30.99 6.52
C PRO A 839 -32.59 30.53 7.90
N SER A 840 -33.00 31.26 8.93
CA SER A 840 -32.76 30.93 10.33
C SER A 840 -33.23 29.49 10.56
N GLY A 841 -32.30 28.63 10.96
CA GLY A 841 -32.61 27.30 11.46
C GLY A 841 -33.37 27.42 12.76
N ASP A 842 -34.70 27.52 12.66
CA ASP A 842 -35.67 27.19 13.70
C ASP A 842 -37.03 27.02 13.02
N GLY A 843 -37.30 25.79 12.60
CA GLY A 843 -38.52 25.41 11.91
C GLY A 843 -38.57 23.90 11.75
N ALA A 844 -38.83 23.20 12.86
CA ALA A 844 -39.14 21.78 12.83
C ALA A 844 -40.28 21.53 11.82
N PRO A 845 -40.17 20.54 10.92
CA PRO A 845 -41.28 20.19 10.04
C PRO A 845 -42.44 19.66 10.88
N LYS A 846 -43.60 20.32 10.79
CA LYS A 846 -44.86 19.79 11.31
C LYS A 846 -45.14 18.45 10.64
N GLN A 847 -45.46 17.43 11.45
CA GLN A 847 -45.90 16.11 10.99
C GLN A 847 -47.08 16.23 10.01
N PRO A 848 -47.15 15.40 8.96
CA PRO A 848 -48.35 15.28 8.15
C PRO A 848 -49.47 14.63 9.00
N GLU A 849 -50.62 15.29 9.05
CA GLU A 849 -51.85 14.79 9.67
C GLU A 849 -52.29 13.49 8.99
N THR A 850 -52.53 12.45 9.79
CA THR A 850 -53.19 11.20 9.39
C THR A 850 -54.62 11.49 8.90
N PRO A 851 -55.07 10.91 7.77
CA PRO A 851 -56.46 11.02 7.37
C PRO A 851 -57.35 10.18 8.31
N GLU A 852 -58.33 10.83 8.93
CA GLU A 852 -59.43 10.16 9.63
C GLU A 852 -60.19 9.23 8.68
N LYS A 853 -60.53 8.04 9.17
CA LYS A 853 -61.48 7.13 8.54
C LYS A 853 -62.86 7.80 8.48
N PRO A 854 -63.63 7.67 7.38
CA PRO A 854 -65.04 8.01 7.41
C PRO A 854 -65.80 6.94 8.21
N GLU A 855 -66.52 7.38 9.25
CA GLU A 855 -67.70 6.66 9.74
C GLU A 855 -68.83 6.85 8.72
N GLU A 856 -69.08 5.81 7.91
CA GLU A 856 -70.36 5.13 7.63
C GLU A 856 -70.23 4.18 6.44
#